data_AF-A0A7X2NSW6-F1
#
_entry.id   AF-A0A7X2NSW6-F1
#
_cell.length_a   1.000
_cell.length_b   1.000
_cell.length_c   1.000
_cell.angle_alpha   90.00
_cell.angle_beta   90.00
_cell.angle_gamma   90.00
#
_symmetry.space_group_name_H-M   'P 1'
#
loop_
_entity.id
_entity.type
_entity.pdbx_description
1 polymer ?
#
loop_
_entity_poly.entity_id
_entity_poly.type
_entity_poly.pdbx_seq_one_letter_code
_entity_poly.pdbx_strand_id
1 'polypeptide(L)'
;MFTASCGNAVCFCSARMPQERRIGMASEKEKSISPETESEPEVSASEKTVPAEINHRHHRPHYRSSDDQKKTIRFRKRKAFQLKTEPVPAKKLPEEKPEEKKDLPAEEAKPAEEVKPEAEIPVQPAESTADQPEKLGAEVKETFQKTSEALKKGWDFAKEKGAAGILAVKTAAHTFRKKQEAAAEERKKENEAKAAQLKAAEEKKTDESVQKEAAALEKGIEEVKEKTEAGVSFVKKASEELHEKYEKAEEKEEAIMQKESPESFNRKSPGHIVLVIFLFLVAAAAVGGCAVWTYYESLLDGCPELDLTKRENYSTASVIYDADGNWVADYGTNENIEWAGIDEIPKQLKDAFVAIEDQRFYVHNGIDLKRLTGAVIGQITHNANYGASTLTQQLVRNVFLTQNVSYQRKAQEIHLSLQLEKVMSKDEILEWYLNIIYLGDSNYGVKVAAQDYFGKDLDQLSLRECAMIAGLVQSPNEYNPRTNYNSGDMSVTNWRTDNVLYAMYKTGKISEEQYSNALSDTVAVRTSSDRFKLYDYPLYVEYAVEDVAEQLLKQEGKEATTANLDDMKRQIRNAGYQIYTALDTSMMDTMQDAITNFSNYPRTEDGTEVEASAVIMDQHTGRVLAMVGGREETTEPEGFNRAVDSTQPVGSSFKPLAVYAPALESGDYPGTTVLDVQTSIYGYGGDNSYPNGDYINGPITMRRALELSHNIPAARFLLEHVGIDRSFSYLTEEGFDPSHLDKTAAGLALGASSVTTLEMTAGYACLANGGVYIAPHAYITVKDRFGNLVLDESGVETHQVFSESTAWLVTDMMETNMTEGLGVKAHLDTVKSCGKTGTHEHQVISFGGYTPYYTSFLRVSADNYAYMTNSSSYYQAAPLWKSYMDPISEGGDPDKEIQEKTAEELGIQKYKVCTESGMLAQSWCPSAEEYAAPNNAPTELCTGHSYGSWSGEGDDTEYQAETDYSNGWWDENGTFHPYTGWWDENGVWHDQ
;
A
#
# COMPACT_ATOMS: atom_id res chain seq x y z
N MET A 1 16.87 46.95 1.36
CA MET A 1 17.49 46.04 2.34
C MET A 1 16.67 46.05 3.62
N PHE A 2 16.44 44.89 4.21
CA PHE A 2 15.96 44.64 5.59
C PHE A 2 14.92 45.56 6.25
N THR A 3 13.66 45.13 6.17
CA THR A 3 12.80 44.85 7.35
C THR A 3 11.99 43.60 7.01
N ALA A 4 12.40 42.42 7.47
CA ALA A 4 12.03 41.84 8.78
C ALA A 4 10.59 41.31 8.78
N SER A 5 10.43 39.99 8.85
CA SER A 5 9.17 39.26 8.72
C SER A 5 8.49 39.01 10.07
N CYS A 6 7.16 39.11 10.08
CA CYS A 6 6.30 38.45 11.05
C CYS A 6 5.11 37.86 10.29
N GLY A 7 5.09 36.55 10.10
CA GLY A 7 3.96 35.86 9.49
C GLY A 7 2.82 35.73 10.50
N ASN A 8 1.62 36.18 10.13
CA ASN A 8 0.39 35.85 10.86
C ASN A 8 -0.37 34.78 10.07
N ALA A 9 -0.58 33.62 10.68
CA ALA A 9 -1.32 32.53 10.07
C ALA A 9 -2.80 32.92 9.86
N VAL A 10 -3.33 32.66 8.67
CA VAL A 10 -4.77 32.76 8.38
C VAL A 10 -5.33 31.35 8.32
N CYS A 11 -5.79 30.84 9.47
CA CYS A 11 -6.46 29.55 9.53
C CYS A 11 -7.80 29.60 8.77
N PHE A 12 -7.86 28.95 7.61
CA PHE A 12 -9.11 28.55 6.97
C PHE A 12 -9.35 27.06 7.23
N CYS A 13 -10.30 26.74 8.11
CA CYS A 13 -10.63 25.35 8.42
C CYS A 13 -11.38 24.68 7.24
N SER A 14 -10.75 23.68 6.64
CA SER A 14 -11.40 22.78 5.67
C SER A 14 -12.21 21.71 6.40
N ALA A 15 -13.50 21.99 6.63
CA ALA A 15 -14.41 21.02 7.23
C ALA A 15 -14.75 19.88 6.24
N ARG A 16 -14.04 18.75 6.32
CA ARG A 16 -14.55 17.46 5.82
C ARG A 16 -15.81 17.12 6.62
N MET A 17 -16.95 16.95 5.96
CA MET A 17 -18.15 16.33 6.54
C MET A 17 -18.31 14.90 6.02
N PRO A 18 -18.68 13.93 6.87
CA PRO A 18 -18.90 12.55 6.45
C PRO A 18 -20.18 12.41 5.61
N GLN A 19 -20.18 11.48 4.65
CA GLN A 19 -21.41 11.08 3.97
C GLN A 19 -22.20 10.09 4.84
N GLU A 20 -23.23 10.58 5.52
CA GLU A 20 -24.22 9.69 6.15
C GLU A 20 -25.08 9.01 5.07
N ARG A 21 -24.99 7.67 5.00
CA ARG A 21 -25.82 6.86 4.10
C ARG A 21 -27.28 6.95 4.56
N ARG A 22 -28.18 7.49 3.72
CA ARG A 22 -29.62 7.50 3.99
C ARG A 22 -30.21 6.09 3.88
N ILE A 23 -30.30 5.39 5.01
CA ILE A 23 -31.11 4.17 5.12
C ILE A 23 -32.59 4.57 4.97
N GLY A 24 -33.22 4.11 3.89
CA GLY A 24 -34.64 4.33 3.65
C GLY A 24 -35.50 3.47 4.58
N MET A 25 -36.34 4.11 5.41
CA MET A 25 -37.35 3.40 6.19
C MET A 25 -38.43 2.81 5.28
N ALA A 26 -38.36 1.50 5.03
CA ALA A 26 -39.46 0.74 4.46
C ALA A 26 -40.51 0.46 5.55
N SER A 27 -41.77 0.84 5.31
CA SER A 27 -42.85 0.64 6.27
C SER A 27 -43.37 -0.80 6.24
N GLU A 28 -43.46 -1.44 7.41
CA GLU A 28 -44.11 -2.74 7.57
C GLU A 28 -45.57 -2.72 7.08
N LYS A 29 -45.97 -3.79 6.38
CA LYS A 29 -47.37 -4.23 6.33
C LYS A 29 -47.46 -5.70 5.96
N GLU A 30 -47.79 -6.51 6.96
CA GLU A 30 -48.10 -7.93 6.77
C GLU A 30 -49.30 -8.11 5.84
N LYS A 31 -49.25 -9.15 5.00
CA LYS A 31 -50.29 -10.20 5.05
C LYS A 31 -49.85 -11.48 4.37
N SER A 32 -50.15 -12.60 5.02
CA SER A 32 -49.99 -13.96 4.50
C SER A 32 -51.12 -14.33 3.55
N ILE A 33 -50.85 -15.30 2.66
CA ILE A 33 -51.68 -16.48 2.34
C ILE A 33 -50.98 -17.34 1.28
N SER A 34 -51.09 -18.67 1.42
CA SER A 34 -50.76 -19.70 0.43
C SER A 34 -51.50 -21.00 0.83
N PRO A 35 -51.44 -22.11 0.08
CA PRO A 35 -51.17 -22.31 -1.35
C PRO A 35 -52.32 -23.10 -2.06
N GLU A 36 -52.25 -23.26 -3.39
CA GLU A 36 -52.90 -24.30 -4.23
C GLU A 36 -52.50 -23.99 -5.70
N THR A 37 -52.27 -24.84 -6.70
CA THR A 37 -51.92 -26.28 -6.93
C THR A 37 -52.08 -26.49 -8.46
N GLU A 38 -51.33 -27.43 -9.07
CA GLU A 38 -51.55 -27.95 -10.45
C GLU A 38 -51.31 -26.96 -11.63
N SER A 39 -50.95 -27.37 -12.86
CA SER A 39 -50.38 -28.63 -13.37
C SER A 39 -49.68 -28.41 -14.74
N GLU A 40 -48.76 -29.30 -15.14
CA GLU A 40 -48.22 -29.39 -16.51
C GLU A 40 -49.13 -30.22 -17.43
N PRO A 41 -49.01 -30.07 -18.76
CA PRO A 41 -49.02 -31.25 -19.64
C PRO A 41 -47.92 -31.28 -20.70
N GLU A 42 -47.76 -32.46 -21.32
CA GLU A 42 -46.57 -32.90 -22.05
C GLU A 42 -46.41 -32.43 -23.51
N VAL A 43 -45.20 -32.70 -24.03
CA VAL A 43 -44.76 -32.62 -25.43
C VAL A 43 -45.61 -33.47 -26.39
N SER A 44 -45.73 -33.07 -27.65
CA SER A 44 -46.02 -33.98 -28.76
C SER A 44 -45.04 -33.77 -29.92
N ALA A 45 -44.77 -34.83 -30.70
CA ALA A 45 -43.65 -34.89 -31.64
C ALA A 45 -44.09 -35.07 -33.10
N SER A 46 -43.19 -34.81 -34.05
CA SER A 46 -43.22 -35.46 -35.37
C SER A 46 -41.83 -35.56 -36.01
N GLU A 47 -41.58 -36.66 -36.71
CA GLU A 47 -40.34 -36.94 -37.46
C GLU A 47 -40.45 -36.46 -38.92
N LYS A 48 -39.31 -36.26 -39.61
CA LYS A 48 -39.08 -36.83 -40.96
C LYS A 48 -37.63 -36.75 -41.47
N THR A 49 -37.38 -37.48 -42.56
CA THR A 49 -36.09 -38.03 -42.99
C THR A 49 -35.44 -37.38 -44.22
N VAL A 50 -34.13 -37.65 -44.38
CA VAL A 50 -33.20 -37.39 -45.52
C VAL A 50 -33.72 -37.78 -46.92
N PRO A 51 -33.18 -37.19 -48.03
CA PRO A 51 -31.92 -37.60 -48.70
C PRO A 51 -30.96 -36.39 -49.00
N ALA A 52 -29.63 -36.49 -49.19
CA ALA A 52 -28.75 -37.30 -50.08
C ALA A 52 -28.85 -36.91 -51.58
N GLU A 53 -27.80 -36.74 -52.41
CA GLU A 53 -26.31 -36.93 -52.35
C GLU A 53 -25.59 -35.67 -52.97
N ILE A 54 -24.38 -35.57 -53.59
CA ILE A 54 -23.28 -36.46 -54.05
C ILE A 54 -21.96 -35.67 -54.39
N ASN A 55 -20.76 -36.31 -54.37
CA ASN A 55 -19.45 -35.93 -55.02
C ASN A 55 -18.72 -34.61 -54.57
N HIS A 56 -17.39 -34.38 -54.68
CA HIS A 56 -16.10 -35.11 -54.97
C HIS A 56 -14.92 -34.11 -54.75
N ARG A 57 -13.59 -34.39 -54.67
CA ARG A 57 -12.73 -35.61 -54.69
C ARG A 57 -11.28 -35.31 -54.20
N HIS A 58 -10.68 -36.24 -53.45
CA HIS A 58 -9.22 -36.55 -53.35
C HIS A 58 -8.25 -35.42 -52.84
N HIS A 59 -7.04 -35.68 -52.32
CA HIS A 59 -6.18 -36.88 -52.35
C HIS A 59 -5.62 -37.32 -50.99
N ARG A 60 -5.23 -38.60 -50.93
CA ARG A 60 -4.43 -39.33 -49.91
C ARG A 60 -3.37 -40.18 -50.68
N PRO A 61 -2.45 -40.99 -50.09
CA PRO A 61 -2.44 -41.72 -48.80
C PRO A 61 -1.29 -41.23 -47.86
N HIS A 62 -0.55 -41.95 -46.99
CA HIS A 62 -0.32 -43.35 -46.52
C HIS A 62 0.43 -43.23 -45.14
N TYR A 63 0.71 -44.21 -44.24
CA TYR A 63 0.29 -45.57 -43.81
C TYR A 63 1.13 -45.90 -42.51
N ARG A 64 1.00 -46.95 -41.67
CA ARG A 64 0.13 -48.15 -41.53
C ARG A 64 0.37 -48.79 -40.12
N SER A 65 -0.66 -49.40 -39.50
CA SER A 65 -0.63 -50.60 -38.59
C SER A 65 0.32 -50.71 -37.37
N SER A 66 0.10 -51.54 -36.33
CA SER A 66 -1.07 -52.16 -35.62
C SER A 66 -0.48 -53.08 -34.47
N ASP A 67 -1.17 -53.87 -33.63
CA ASP A 67 -2.58 -54.30 -33.51
C ASP A 67 -2.94 -54.70 -32.05
N ASP A 68 -4.17 -54.35 -31.62
CA ASP A 68 -5.16 -55.16 -30.89
C ASP A 68 -4.79 -56.08 -29.68
N GLN A 69 -5.38 -55.80 -28.50
CA GLN A 69 -5.90 -56.84 -27.59
C GLN A 69 -7.22 -56.42 -26.90
N LYS A 70 -8.17 -57.36 -26.82
CA LYS A 70 -9.51 -57.18 -26.23
C LYS A 70 -9.70 -58.09 -25.01
N LYS A 71 -10.42 -57.62 -23.96
CA LYS A 71 -11.10 -58.51 -22.97
C LYS A 71 -12.24 -57.85 -22.17
N THR A 72 -13.42 -57.83 -22.78
CA THR A 72 -14.72 -58.24 -22.22
C THR A 72 -15.14 -57.82 -20.79
N ILE A 73 -15.91 -56.72 -20.73
CA ILE A 73 -17.21 -56.55 -20.02
C ILE A 73 -17.47 -57.37 -18.73
N ARG A 74 -17.73 -56.66 -17.61
CA ARG A 74 -18.81 -57.01 -16.66
C ARG A 74 -19.53 -55.76 -16.11
N PHE A 75 -20.77 -55.53 -16.56
CA PHE A 75 -21.68 -54.57 -15.92
C PHE A 75 -22.23 -55.11 -14.59
N ARG A 76 -22.24 -54.28 -13.54
CA ARG A 76 -23.12 -54.45 -12.37
C ARG A 76 -23.70 -53.10 -11.94
N LYS A 77 -24.95 -52.83 -12.32
CA LYS A 77 -25.76 -51.79 -11.66
C LYS A 77 -26.12 -52.27 -10.25
N ARG A 78 -25.98 -51.42 -9.21
CA ARG A 78 -27.14 -50.90 -8.43
C ARG A 78 -26.76 -50.04 -7.22
N LYS A 79 -27.70 -49.11 -6.95
CA LYS A 79 -27.97 -48.38 -5.69
C LYS A 79 -26.93 -47.37 -5.22
N ALA A 80 -27.31 -46.10 -5.34
CA ALA A 80 -26.91 -45.07 -4.39
C ALA A 80 -27.38 -45.44 -2.97
N PHE A 81 -26.71 -44.87 -1.96
CA PHE A 81 -27.13 -44.93 -0.56
C PHE A 81 -27.06 -43.51 0.00
N GLN A 82 -28.20 -42.96 0.40
CA GLN A 82 -28.23 -41.76 1.22
C GLN A 82 -27.79 -42.15 2.64
N LEU A 83 -26.89 -41.37 3.24
CA LEU A 83 -26.70 -41.38 4.69
C LEU A 83 -27.23 -40.06 5.25
N LYS A 84 -27.97 -40.19 6.35
CA LYS A 84 -28.59 -39.05 7.05
C LYS A 84 -27.57 -38.39 7.97
N THR A 85 -27.73 -37.09 8.16
CA THR A 85 -27.18 -36.38 9.31
C THR A 85 -28.05 -36.64 10.55
N GLU A 86 -27.46 -37.22 11.60
CA GLU A 86 -28.03 -37.23 12.96
C GLU A 86 -26.92 -36.76 13.93
N PRO A 87 -27.22 -35.93 14.95
CA PRO A 87 -26.21 -35.26 15.76
C PRO A 87 -25.65 -36.14 16.88
N VAL A 88 -24.34 -36.03 17.13
CA VAL A 88 -23.65 -36.70 18.24
C VAL A 88 -23.72 -35.81 19.50
N PRO A 89 -24.07 -36.35 20.69
CA PRO A 89 -24.33 -35.53 21.88
C PRO A 89 -23.05 -35.10 22.63
N ALA A 90 -23.15 -33.96 23.32
CA ALA A 90 -22.08 -33.42 24.15
C ALA A 90 -21.73 -34.34 25.35
N LYS A 91 -20.44 -34.53 25.61
CA LYS A 91 -19.94 -35.16 26.84
C LYS A 91 -19.93 -34.15 27.99
N LYS A 92 -20.32 -34.60 29.19
CA LYS A 92 -20.19 -33.84 30.43
C LYS A 92 -18.76 -33.87 30.95
N LEU A 93 -18.28 -32.76 31.48
CA LEU A 93 -17.17 -32.71 32.43
C LEU A 93 -17.65 -33.18 33.82
N PRO A 94 -16.80 -33.79 34.65
CA PRO A 94 -17.06 -33.98 36.08
C PRO A 94 -16.87 -32.67 36.86
N GLU A 95 -17.61 -32.51 37.96
CA GLU A 95 -17.29 -31.53 39.00
C GLU A 95 -16.39 -32.19 40.06
N GLU A 96 -15.30 -31.53 40.48
CA GLU A 96 -14.65 -31.80 41.77
C GLU A 96 -14.51 -30.49 42.57
N LYS A 97 -14.30 -30.61 43.89
CA LYS A 97 -14.51 -29.55 44.87
C LYS A 97 -13.20 -29.06 45.53
N PRO A 98 -13.19 -27.83 46.08
CA PRO A 98 -11.99 -27.21 46.62
C PRO A 98 -11.76 -27.52 48.11
N GLU A 99 -10.52 -27.88 48.46
CA GLU A 99 -9.90 -27.96 49.79
C GLU A 99 -8.37 -27.87 49.56
N GLU A 100 -7.52 -27.28 50.42
CA GLU A 100 -7.73 -26.47 51.63
C GLU A 100 -6.52 -25.50 51.78
N LYS A 101 -6.67 -24.35 52.46
CA LYS A 101 -5.53 -23.45 52.76
C LYS A 101 -4.65 -23.97 53.90
N LYS A 102 -3.35 -23.68 53.84
CA LYS A 102 -2.46 -23.64 55.02
C LYS A 102 -1.57 -22.41 54.98
N ASP A 103 -1.50 -21.71 56.11
CA ASP A 103 -0.69 -20.49 56.29
C ASP A 103 0.67 -20.80 56.93
N LEU A 104 1.70 -20.09 56.45
CA LEU A 104 2.86 -19.45 57.12
C LEU A 104 3.43 -20.02 58.44
N PRO A 105 4.77 -19.90 58.61
CA PRO A 105 5.28 -18.72 59.33
C PRO A 105 6.49 -18.01 58.66
N ALA A 106 6.84 -16.82 59.19
CA ALA A 106 8.07 -16.05 58.93
C ALA A 106 9.21 -16.53 59.90
N GLU A 107 10.38 -15.91 60.14
CA GLU A 107 11.00 -14.57 59.93
C GLU A 107 12.52 -14.77 59.64
N GLU A 108 13.43 -13.82 59.34
CA GLU A 108 13.44 -12.34 59.24
C GLU A 108 14.59 -11.90 58.28
N ALA A 109 14.55 -10.71 57.64
CA ALA A 109 15.72 -10.12 56.94
C ALA A 109 15.61 -8.61 56.59
N LYS A 110 16.26 -7.72 57.35
CA LYS A 110 16.79 -6.36 57.00
C LYS A 110 17.83 -5.94 58.08
N PRO A 111 18.67 -4.88 57.91
CA PRO A 111 18.75 -3.87 56.84
C PRO A 111 20.16 -3.63 56.22
N ALA A 112 20.20 -2.87 55.11
CA ALA A 112 21.22 -1.89 54.65
C ALA A 112 22.74 -2.28 54.57
N GLU A 113 23.62 -1.62 53.78
CA GLU A 113 23.55 -0.33 53.06
C GLU A 113 24.58 -0.27 51.91
N GLU A 114 24.29 0.51 50.84
CA GLU A 114 25.25 1.13 49.87
C GLU A 114 26.19 0.23 48.99
N VAL A 115 26.69 0.61 47.79
CA VAL A 115 26.76 1.88 47.01
C VAL A 115 26.49 1.65 45.49
N LYS A 116 25.84 2.63 44.81
CA LYS A 116 25.74 2.97 43.34
C LYS A 116 26.05 1.94 42.22
N PRO A 117 25.31 2.07 41.10
CA PRO A 117 25.94 2.63 39.88
C PRO A 117 25.27 3.92 39.35
N GLU A 118 25.98 4.68 38.50
CA GLU A 118 25.51 5.81 37.69
C GLU A 118 26.25 5.82 36.35
N ALA A 119 25.54 5.79 35.22
CA ALA A 119 25.92 6.43 33.93
C ALA A 119 24.95 6.04 32.79
N GLU A 120 23.77 6.65 32.74
CA GLU A 120 22.98 6.73 31.49
C GLU A 120 23.09 8.16 30.91
N ILE A 121 23.05 8.26 29.57
CA ILE A 121 23.19 9.50 28.81
C ILE A 121 21.79 9.90 28.28
N PRO A 122 21.42 11.20 28.27
CA PRO A 122 20.06 11.57 28.66
C PRO A 122 19.05 11.67 27.51
N VAL A 123 17.86 11.12 27.76
CA VAL A 123 16.61 11.57 27.13
C VAL A 123 16.19 12.90 27.77
N GLN A 124 15.72 13.88 26.97
CA GLN A 124 15.28 15.16 27.52
C GLN A 124 13.95 15.02 28.28
N PRO A 125 13.80 15.62 29.47
CA PRO A 125 12.57 15.51 30.26
C PRO A 125 11.44 16.35 29.65
N ALA A 126 10.25 15.75 29.53
CA ALA A 126 9.02 16.49 29.26
C ALA A 126 8.69 17.44 30.44
N GLU A 127 8.14 18.63 30.15
CA GLU A 127 7.80 19.60 31.20
C GLU A 127 6.77 19.03 32.20
N SER A 128 7.00 19.26 33.50
CA SER A 128 6.10 18.82 34.56
C SER A 128 4.72 19.47 34.47
N THR A 129 3.67 18.65 34.39
CA THR A 129 2.27 19.06 34.20
C THR A 129 1.63 19.82 35.37
N ALA A 130 2.35 20.00 36.50
CA ALA A 130 1.86 20.69 37.69
C ALA A 130 1.61 22.20 37.51
N ASP A 131 2.41 22.89 36.68
CA ASP A 131 2.38 24.37 36.55
C ASP A 131 1.37 24.89 35.50
N GLN A 132 0.79 24.01 34.68
CA GLN A 132 -0.10 24.42 33.59
C GLN A 132 -1.35 25.21 34.05
N PRO A 133 -2.04 24.87 35.16
CA PRO A 133 -3.24 25.60 35.58
C PRO A 133 -3.00 27.08 35.92
N GLU A 134 -1.86 27.41 36.53
CA GLU A 134 -1.53 28.81 36.86
C GLU A 134 -1.09 29.61 35.62
N LYS A 135 -0.29 29.00 34.72
CA LYS A 135 0.05 29.59 33.41
C LYS A 135 -1.24 29.93 32.63
N LEU A 136 -2.17 28.97 32.52
CA LEU A 136 -3.43 29.15 31.80
C LEU A 136 -4.31 30.25 32.43
N GLY A 137 -4.38 30.29 33.77
CA GLY A 137 -5.08 31.33 34.52
C GLY A 137 -4.48 32.73 34.32
N ALA A 138 -3.16 32.83 34.16
CA ALA A 138 -2.47 34.09 33.86
C ALA A 138 -2.74 34.57 32.43
N GLU A 139 -2.61 33.69 31.42
CA GLU A 139 -2.83 34.04 30.01
C GLU A 139 -4.27 34.50 29.73
N VAL A 140 -5.27 33.82 30.31
CA VAL A 140 -6.67 34.22 30.20
C VAL A 140 -6.89 35.62 30.81
N LYS A 141 -6.28 35.90 31.96
CA LYS A 141 -6.40 37.18 32.67
C LYS A 141 -5.70 38.32 31.92
N GLU A 142 -4.52 38.08 31.37
CA GLU A 142 -3.80 39.06 30.54
C GLU A 142 -4.55 39.34 29.22
N THR A 143 -5.05 38.30 28.56
CA THR A 143 -5.88 38.41 27.35
C THR A 143 -7.15 39.22 27.63
N PHE A 144 -7.80 39.00 28.78
CA PHE A 144 -8.97 39.76 29.20
C PHE A 144 -8.64 41.23 29.50
N GLN A 145 -7.49 41.54 30.14
CA GLN A 145 -7.04 42.92 30.35
C GLN A 145 -6.74 43.64 29.02
N LYS A 146 -5.95 43.02 28.12
CA LYS A 146 -5.66 43.58 26.78
C LYS A 146 -6.94 43.84 25.99
N THR A 147 -7.91 42.92 26.04
CA THR A 147 -9.21 43.07 25.37
C THR A 147 -10.07 44.16 26.01
N SER A 148 -10.06 44.28 27.34
CA SER A 148 -10.75 45.36 28.07
C SER A 148 -10.20 46.74 27.70
N GLU A 149 -8.88 46.89 27.60
CA GLU A 149 -8.27 48.13 27.12
C GLU A 149 -8.59 48.44 25.66
N ALA A 150 -8.59 47.42 24.79
CA ALA A 150 -8.95 47.59 23.38
C ALA A 150 -10.41 48.05 23.22
N LEU A 151 -11.34 47.44 23.96
CA LEU A 151 -12.74 47.86 24.00
C LEU A 151 -12.90 49.28 24.56
N LYS A 152 -12.13 49.65 25.59
CA LYS A 152 -12.14 51.00 26.17
C LYS A 152 -11.63 52.05 25.18
N LYS A 153 -10.50 51.78 24.50
CA LYS A 153 -9.98 52.63 23.42
C LYS A 153 -10.97 52.75 22.24
N GLY A 154 -11.65 51.67 21.88
CA GLY A 154 -12.73 51.65 20.89
C GLY A 154 -13.96 52.46 21.30
N TRP A 155 -14.32 52.46 22.59
CA TRP A 155 -15.40 53.25 23.17
C TRP A 155 -15.08 54.76 23.20
N ASP A 156 -13.87 55.12 23.64
CA ASP A 156 -13.42 56.52 23.66
C ASP A 156 -13.35 57.09 22.21
N PHE A 157 -12.95 56.27 21.23
CA PHE A 157 -13.03 56.61 19.80
C PHE A 157 -14.48 56.68 19.27
N ALA A 158 -15.38 55.80 19.73
CA ALA A 158 -16.79 55.84 19.34
C ALA A 158 -17.50 57.10 19.85
N LYS A 159 -17.13 57.62 21.02
CA LYS A 159 -17.65 58.90 21.54
C LYS A 159 -17.37 60.09 20.61
N GLU A 160 -16.23 60.14 19.95
CA GLU A 160 -15.94 61.19 18.94
C GLU A 160 -16.77 61.05 17.63
N LYS A 161 -17.44 59.91 17.41
CA LYS A 161 -18.12 59.58 16.14
C LYS A 161 -19.64 59.44 16.26
N GLY A 162 -20.19 59.51 17.47
CA GLY A 162 -21.64 59.46 17.73
C GLY A 162 -22.30 58.12 17.38
N ALA A 163 -23.61 58.15 17.14
CA ALA A 163 -24.48 56.97 17.11
C ALA A 163 -24.02 55.80 16.20
N ALA A 164 -23.36 56.09 15.07
CA ALA A 164 -22.84 55.05 14.17
C ALA A 164 -21.66 54.26 14.80
N GLY A 165 -20.79 54.93 15.57
CA GLY A 165 -19.72 54.27 16.31
C GLY A 165 -20.26 53.41 17.45
N ILE A 166 -21.28 53.92 18.16
CA ILE A 166 -21.97 53.20 19.24
C ILE A 166 -22.63 51.92 18.70
N LEU A 167 -23.31 51.98 17.54
CA LEU A 167 -23.92 50.80 16.91
C LEU A 167 -22.86 49.77 16.47
N ALA A 168 -21.73 50.21 15.91
CA ALA A 168 -20.63 49.31 15.52
C ALA A 168 -20.03 48.59 16.74
N VAL A 169 -19.81 49.29 17.86
CA VAL A 169 -19.35 48.69 19.12
C VAL A 169 -20.39 47.72 19.68
N LYS A 170 -21.69 48.06 19.62
CA LYS A 170 -22.79 47.18 20.06
C LYS A 170 -22.83 45.86 19.27
N THR A 171 -22.64 45.92 17.95
CA THR A 171 -22.53 44.72 17.09
C THR A 171 -21.25 43.94 17.37
N ALA A 172 -20.10 44.60 17.55
CA ALA A 172 -18.84 43.94 17.86
C ALA A 172 -18.88 43.19 19.20
N ALA A 173 -19.41 43.83 20.26
CA ALA A 173 -19.57 43.22 21.57
C ALA A 173 -20.54 42.01 21.54
N HIS A 174 -21.66 42.13 20.82
CA HIS A 174 -22.61 41.03 20.68
C HIS A 174 -22.02 39.84 19.90
N THR A 175 -21.29 40.10 18.81
CA THR A 175 -20.60 39.06 18.03
C THR A 175 -19.46 38.42 18.82
N PHE A 176 -18.71 39.19 19.62
CA PHE A 176 -17.68 38.66 20.51
C PHE A 176 -18.28 37.76 21.59
N ARG A 177 -19.39 38.18 22.23
CA ARG A 177 -20.12 37.34 23.20
C ARG A 177 -20.51 36.00 22.56
N LYS A 178 -21.13 36.02 21.38
CA LYS A 178 -21.50 34.78 20.66
C LYS A 178 -20.32 33.90 20.28
N LYS A 179 -19.15 34.46 19.97
CA LYS A 179 -17.94 33.66 19.71
C LYS A 179 -17.39 33.00 20.98
N GLN A 180 -17.43 33.67 22.13
CA GLN A 180 -17.01 33.09 23.41
C GLN A 180 -18.01 32.04 23.92
N GLU A 181 -19.32 32.30 23.77
CA GLU A 181 -20.39 31.33 24.03
C GLU A 181 -20.18 30.05 23.19
N ALA A 182 -19.91 30.19 21.88
CA ALA A 182 -19.66 29.05 21.00
C ALA A 182 -18.37 28.28 21.35
N ALA A 183 -17.26 28.97 21.64
CA ALA A 183 -16.00 28.32 22.00
C ALA A 183 -16.08 27.55 23.34
N ALA A 184 -16.93 28.01 24.27
CA ALA A 184 -17.22 27.27 25.50
C ALA A 184 -18.07 26.01 25.24
N GLU A 185 -19.09 26.10 24.38
CA GLU A 185 -19.93 24.97 23.96
C GLU A 185 -19.13 23.90 23.19
N GLU A 186 -18.16 24.32 22.38
CA GLU A 186 -17.26 23.45 21.61
C GLU A 186 -16.28 22.69 22.52
N ARG A 187 -15.58 23.40 23.42
CA ARG A 187 -14.68 22.78 24.42
C ARG A 187 -15.41 21.88 25.42
N LYS A 188 -16.68 22.16 25.72
CA LYS A 188 -17.52 21.27 26.52
C LYS A 188 -17.68 19.91 25.83
N LYS A 189 -18.03 19.89 24.54
CA LYS A 189 -18.16 18.65 23.75
C LYS A 189 -16.83 17.92 23.61
N GLU A 190 -15.73 18.66 23.46
CA GLU A 190 -14.37 18.10 23.39
C GLU A 190 -13.98 17.36 24.68
N ASN A 191 -14.33 17.92 25.84
CA ASN A 191 -14.17 17.27 27.14
C ASN A 191 -15.12 16.08 27.34
N GLU A 192 -16.39 16.19 26.91
CA GLU A 192 -17.36 15.09 26.94
C GLU A 192 -16.92 13.90 26.05
N ALA A 193 -16.31 14.18 24.89
CA ALA A 193 -15.72 13.16 24.01
C ALA A 193 -14.50 12.48 24.64
N LYS A 194 -13.60 13.24 25.28
CA LYS A 194 -12.47 12.67 26.05
C LYS A 194 -12.94 11.79 27.21
N ALA A 195 -13.97 12.19 27.94
CA ALA A 195 -14.55 11.38 29.02
C ALA A 195 -15.14 10.05 28.49
N ALA A 196 -15.73 10.04 27.29
CA ALA A 196 -16.19 8.81 26.64
C ALA A 196 -15.02 7.90 26.21
N GLN A 197 -13.92 8.47 25.70
CA GLN A 197 -12.73 7.71 25.34
C GLN A 197 -12.02 7.08 26.55
N LEU A 198 -11.92 7.77 27.69
CA LEU A 198 -11.33 7.18 28.90
C LEU A 198 -12.18 6.02 29.45
N LYS A 199 -13.52 6.11 29.43
CA LYS A 199 -14.37 4.99 29.85
C LYS A 199 -14.19 3.73 28.99
N ALA A 200 -13.93 3.89 27.69
CA ALA A 200 -13.59 2.77 26.82
C ALA A 200 -12.20 2.15 27.10
N ALA A 201 -11.34 2.83 27.88
CA ALA A 201 -10.06 2.30 28.34
C ALA A 201 -10.19 1.57 29.70
N GLU A 202 -11.06 2.04 30.61
CA GLU A 202 -11.32 1.38 31.90
C GLU A 202 -11.83 -0.06 31.75
N GLU A 203 -12.61 -0.36 30.70
CA GLU A 203 -13.14 -1.71 30.45
C GLU A 203 -12.08 -2.77 30.06
N LYS A 204 -10.79 -2.40 29.93
CA LYS A 204 -9.75 -3.30 29.40
C LYS A 204 -8.60 -3.71 30.33
N LYS A 205 -8.38 -3.10 31.51
CA LYS A 205 -7.32 -3.54 32.45
C LYS A 205 -7.70 -3.37 33.92
N THR A 206 -7.51 -4.43 34.70
CA THR A 206 -7.64 -4.44 36.17
C THR A 206 -6.29 -4.19 36.83
N ASP A 207 -5.91 -2.93 37.01
CA ASP A 207 -4.71 -2.53 37.75
C ASP A 207 -5.02 -1.38 38.72
N GLU A 208 -4.58 -1.52 39.98
CA GLU A 208 -4.89 -0.59 41.08
C GLU A 208 -4.08 0.73 40.98
N SER A 209 -3.00 0.74 40.18
CA SER A 209 -2.23 1.96 39.88
C SER A 209 -3.04 2.96 39.03
N VAL A 210 -3.67 2.48 37.96
CA VAL A 210 -4.45 3.27 37.01
C VAL A 210 -5.66 3.95 37.68
N GLN A 211 -6.29 3.28 38.64
CA GLN A 211 -7.42 3.85 39.40
C GLN A 211 -7.04 5.09 40.22
N LYS A 212 -5.79 5.20 40.69
CA LYS A 212 -5.31 6.40 41.40
C LYS A 212 -5.08 7.58 40.46
N GLU A 213 -4.55 7.35 39.26
CA GLU A 213 -4.42 8.41 38.25
C GLU A 213 -5.78 8.87 37.74
N ALA A 214 -6.71 7.93 37.46
CA ALA A 214 -8.08 8.25 37.07
C ALA A 214 -8.78 9.15 38.11
N ALA A 215 -8.73 8.77 39.40
CA ALA A 215 -9.34 9.56 40.48
C ALA A 215 -8.67 10.93 40.70
N ALA A 216 -7.35 11.03 40.49
CA ALA A 216 -6.64 12.31 40.53
C ALA A 216 -7.02 13.22 39.36
N LEU A 217 -7.16 12.66 38.16
CA LEU A 217 -7.53 13.36 36.94
C LEU A 217 -9.00 13.82 36.96
N GLU A 218 -9.93 12.98 37.42
CA GLU A 218 -11.35 13.32 37.57
C GLU A 218 -11.54 14.52 38.52
N LYS A 219 -10.82 14.54 39.64
CA LYS A 219 -10.79 15.69 40.55
C LYS A 219 -10.24 16.95 39.89
N GLY A 220 -9.19 16.83 39.05
CA GLY A 220 -8.64 17.94 38.28
C GLY A 220 -9.64 18.50 37.25
N ILE A 221 -10.39 17.61 36.58
CA ILE A 221 -11.43 17.99 35.61
C ILE A 221 -12.55 18.78 36.30
N GLU A 222 -13.04 18.32 37.46
CA GLU A 222 -14.12 19.02 38.16
C GLU A 222 -13.65 20.38 38.73
N GLU A 223 -12.39 20.51 39.18
CA GLU A 223 -11.80 21.82 39.51
C GLU A 223 -11.70 22.76 38.30
N VAL A 224 -11.28 22.27 37.13
CA VAL A 224 -11.23 23.07 35.88
C VAL A 224 -12.62 23.52 35.45
N LYS A 225 -13.63 22.65 35.60
CA LYS A 225 -15.03 22.93 35.31
C LYS A 225 -15.62 23.98 36.26
N GLU A 226 -15.43 23.86 37.57
CA GLU A 226 -15.86 24.86 38.55
C GLU A 226 -15.19 26.23 38.28
N LYS A 227 -13.89 26.25 38.00
CA LYS A 227 -13.14 27.46 37.63
C LYS A 227 -13.64 28.07 36.31
N THR A 228 -14.05 27.24 35.35
CA THR A 228 -14.62 27.68 34.06
C THR A 228 -16.01 28.28 34.24
N GLU A 229 -16.89 27.64 35.01
CA GLU A 229 -18.23 28.17 35.33
C GLU A 229 -18.15 29.47 36.15
N ALA A 230 -17.22 29.56 37.10
CA ALA A 230 -16.92 30.80 37.82
C ALA A 230 -16.43 31.91 36.88
N GLY A 231 -15.59 31.58 35.89
CA GLY A 231 -15.16 32.51 34.83
C GLY A 231 -16.31 33.03 33.97
N VAL A 232 -17.18 32.14 33.48
CA VAL A 232 -18.39 32.49 32.69
C VAL A 232 -19.35 33.36 33.52
N SER A 233 -19.56 33.01 34.79
CA SER A 233 -20.37 33.77 35.75
C SER A 233 -19.82 35.19 35.96
N PHE A 234 -18.50 35.32 36.14
CA PHE A 234 -17.82 36.62 36.26
C PHE A 234 -17.96 37.47 34.99
N VAL A 235 -17.75 36.89 33.80
CA VAL A 235 -17.87 37.61 32.51
C VAL A 235 -19.31 38.09 32.29
N LYS A 236 -20.32 37.27 32.61
CA LYS A 236 -21.73 37.66 32.56
C LYS A 236 -22.00 38.86 33.47
N LYS A 237 -21.59 38.78 34.74
CA LYS A 237 -21.82 39.83 35.74
C LYS A 237 -21.08 41.14 35.40
N ALA A 238 -19.85 41.05 34.89
CA ALA A 238 -19.10 42.21 34.41
C ALA A 238 -19.76 42.87 33.18
N SER A 239 -20.37 42.09 32.29
CA SER A 239 -21.17 42.62 31.17
C SER A 239 -22.46 43.29 31.64
N GLU A 240 -23.10 42.79 32.68
CA GLU A 240 -24.31 43.39 33.29
C GLU A 240 -23.99 44.71 33.98
N GLU A 241 -22.90 44.78 34.77
CA GLU A 241 -22.42 46.05 35.37
C GLU A 241 -22.02 47.11 34.34
N LEU A 242 -21.46 46.70 33.20
CA LEU A 242 -21.15 47.60 32.08
C LEU A 242 -22.41 48.15 31.42
N HIS A 243 -23.49 47.36 31.38
CA HIS A 243 -24.77 47.78 30.82
C HIS A 243 -25.51 48.75 31.76
N GLU A 244 -25.48 48.52 33.07
CA GLU A 244 -26.09 49.43 34.07
C GLU A 244 -25.37 50.79 34.13
N LYS A 245 -24.03 50.80 33.97
CA LYS A 245 -23.23 52.03 33.85
C LYS A 245 -23.47 52.77 32.54
N TYR A 246 -24.04 52.12 31.51
CA TYR A 246 -24.39 52.72 30.22
C TYR A 246 -25.73 53.47 30.30
N GLU A 247 -26.80 52.85 30.80
CA GLU A 247 -28.12 53.52 30.92
C GLU A 247 -28.05 54.78 31.80
N LYS A 248 -27.28 54.72 32.90
CA LYS A 248 -27.02 55.87 33.80
C LYS A 248 -26.13 56.97 33.20
N ALA A 249 -25.58 56.76 32.00
CA ALA A 249 -24.96 57.81 31.19
C ALA A 249 -25.96 58.39 30.18
N GLU A 250 -26.83 57.56 29.61
CA GLU A 250 -27.85 57.94 28.61
C GLU A 250 -28.90 58.89 29.22
N GLU A 251 -29.44 58.59 30.41
CA GLU A 251 -30.29 59.53 31.18
C GLU A 251 -29.63 60.90 31.42
N LYS A 252 -28.29 60.92 31.49
CA LYS A 252 -27.49 62.10 31.82
C LYS A 252 -27.14 62.94 30.60
N GLU A 253 -27.14 62.37 29.40
CA GLU A 253 -27.04 63.11 28.14
C GLU A 253 -28.41 63.65 27.68
N GLU A 254 -29.51 62.90 27.84
CA GLU A 254 -30.85 63.42 27.55
C GLU A 254 -31.21 64.65 28.41
N ALA A 255 -30.81 64.65 29.68
CA ALA A 255 -30.96 65.79 30.59
C ALA A 255 -30.16 67.03 30.19
N ILE A 256 -29.11 66.88 29.36
CA ILE A 256 -28.31 67.99 28.81
C ILE A 256 -28.91 68.47 27.47
N MET A 257 -29.37 67.54 26.63
CA MET A 257 -30.00 67.83 25.33
C MET A 257 -31.26 68.73 25.42
N GLN A 258 -31.93 68.82 26.56
CA GLN A 258 -33.09 69.71 26.75
C GLN A 258 -32.74 71.18 27.10
N LYS A 259 -31.46 71.56 27.16
CA LYS A 259 -31.03 72.95 27.36
C LYS A 259 -29.86 73.36 26.47
N GLU A 260 -30.17 73.81 25.24
CA GLU A 260 -29.81 75.15 24.78
C GLU A 260 -30.51 75.50 23.44
N SER A 261 -30.77 76.78 23.22
CA SER A 261 -31.38 77.30 21.97
C SER A 261 -30.30 77.61 20.92
N PRO A 262 -30.60 77.47 19.62
CA PRO A 262 -29.56 77.45 18.58
C PRO A 262 -29.00 78.82 18.24
N GLU A 263 -27.68 78.96 18.30
CA GLU A 263 -26.94 79.97 17.52
C GLU A 263 -26.13 79.32 16.38
N SER A 264 -25.85 80.10 15.35
CA SER A 264 -25.59 79.58 14.00
C SER A 264 -24.13 79.19 13.72
N PHE A 265 -23.93 78.00 13.15
CA PHE A 265 -22.75 77.72 12.31
C PHE A 265 -23.10 77.02 10.98
N ASN A 266 -22.20 77.15 10.00
CA ASN A 266 -22.56 77.15 8.59
C ASN A 266 -22.59 75.75 7.93
N ARG A 267 -23.51 75.54 6.97
CA ARG A 267 -23.69 74.29 6.24
C ARG A 267 -22.53 74.03 5.26
N LYS A 268 -22.01 72.80 5.26
CA LYS A 268 -21.46 72.14 4.06
C LYS A 268 -22.43 71.04 3.61
N SER A 269 -22.51 70.77 2.31
CA SER A 269 -23.56 69.93 1.73
C SER A 269 -23.33 68.43 2.00
N PRO A 270 -24.40 67.62 2.21
CA PRO A 270 -24.27 66.20 2.53
C PRO A 270 -23.57 65.37 1.43
N GLY A 271 -23.58 65.84 0.18
CA GLY A 271 -22.87 65.20 -0.92
C GLY A 271 -21.36 65.04 -0.71
N HIS A 272 -20.72 65.91 0.09
CA HIS A 272 -19.28 65.79 0.38
C HIS A 272 -18.95 64.56 1.24
N ILE A 273 -19.81 64.19 2.19
CA ILE A 273 -19.56 63.03 3.07
C ILE A 273 -19.77 61.74 2.28
N VAL A 274 -20.83 61.68 1.46
CA VAL A 274 -21.08 60.55 0.56
C VAL A 274 -19.93 60.37 -0.45
N LEU A 275 -19.42 61.48 -1.02
CA LEU A 275 -18.29 61.44 -1.95
C LEU A 275 -17.00 60.93 -1.28
N VAL A 276 -16.70 61.34 -0.05
CA VAL A 276 -15.51 60.86 0.69
C VAL A 276 -15.63 59.37 1.03
N ILE A 277 -16.80 58.89 1.45
CA ILE A 277 -17.03 57.46 1.72
C ILE A 277 -16.91 56.65 0.42
N PHE A 278 -17.48 57.13 -0.69
CA PHE A 278 -17.35 56.50 -2.00
C PHE A 278 -15.89 56.44 -2.47
N LEU A 279 -15.14 57.54 -2.38
CA LEU A 279 -13.71 57.58 -2.74
C LEU A 279 -12.86 56.67 -1.84
N PHE A 280 -13.18 56.54 -0.55
CA PHE A 280 -12.49 55.61 0.34
C PHE A 280 -12.77 54.14 -0.01
N LEU A 281 -14.03 53.80 -0.35
CA LEU A 281 -14.38 52.46 -0.84
C LEU A 281 -13.72 52.13 -2.19
N VAL A 282 -13.65 53.10 -3.11
CA VAL A 282 -12.93 52.96 -4.38
C VAL A 282 -11.42 52.80 -4.16
N ALA A 283 -10.81 53.55 -3.23
CA ALA A 283 -9.40 53.40 -2.89
C ALA A 283 -9.10 52.04 -2.22
N ALA A 284 -9.95 51.58 -1.31
CA ALA A 284 -9.82 50.26 -0.69
C ALA A 284 -9.99 49.12 -1.72
N ALA A 285 -10.95 49.25 -2.64
CA ALA A 285 -11.13 48.31 -3.75
C ALA A 285 -9.94 48.33 -4.73
N ALA A 286 -9.33 49.50 -4.98
CA ALA A 286 -8.13 49.60 -5.82
C ALA A 286 -6.91 48.95 -5.15
N VAL A 287 -6.66 49.21 -3.86
CA VAL A 287 -5.54 48.59 -3.12
C VAL A 287 -5.72 47.08 -2.99
N GLY A 288 -6.94 46.62 -2.67
CA GLY A 288 -7.26 45.19 -2.66
C GLY A 288 -7.13 44.56 -4.05
N GLY A 289 -7.56 45.26 -5.10
CA GLY A 289 -7.39 44.84 -6.49
C GLY A 289 -5.92 44.71 -6.90
N CYS A 290 -5.06 45.65 -6.51
CA CYS A 290 -3.62 45.55 -6.73
C CYS A 290 -3.00 44.35 -6.01
N ALA A 291 -3.35 44.10 -4.74
CA ALA A 291 -2.83 42.95 -4.00
C ALA A 291 -3.27 41.61 -4.61
N VAL A 292 -4.55 41.50 -5.01
CA VAL A 292 -5.07 40.33 -5.73
C VAL A 292 -4.42 40.18 -7.11
N TRP A 293 -4.13 41.28 -7.81
CA TRP A 293 -3.43 41.25 -9.10
C TRP A 293 -1.98 40.76 -8.96
N THR A 294 -1.20 41.27 -7.99
CA THR A 294 0.16 40.80 -7.75
C THR A 294 0.21 39.34 -7.30
N TYR A 295 -0.81 38.89 -6.56
CA TYR A 295 -0.94 37.47 -6.21
C TYR A 295 -1.29 36.63 -7.45
N TYR A 296 -2.21 37.09 -8.28
CA TYR A 296 -2.55 36.44 -9.55
C TYR A 296 -1.35 36.36 -10.51
N GLU A 297 -0.53 37.40 -10.63
CA GLU A 297 0.73 37.36 -11.39
C GLU A 297 1.70 36.30 -10.83
N SER A 298 1.84 36.19 -9.49
CA SER A 298 2.65 35.11 -8.89
C SER A 298 2.09 33.70 -9.11
N LEU A 299 0.79 33.57 -9.40
CA LEU A 299 0.15 32.30 -9.81
C LEU A 299 0.23 32.04 -11.33
N LEU A 300 0.80 32.95 -12.10
CA LEU A 300 1.13 32.76 -13.52
C LEU A 300 2.62 32.49 -13.76
N ASP A 301 3.45 32.51 -12.71
CA ASP A 301 4.82 32.03 -12.82
C ASP A 301 4.82 30.53 -13.19
N GLY A 302 5.77 30.13 -14.05
CA GLY A 302 5.79 28.81 -14.69
C GLY A 302 4.58 28.48 -15.60
N CYS A 303 3.75 29.45 -16.00
CA CYS A 303 2.67 29.19 -16.97
C CYS A 303 3.25 28.87 -18.35
N PRO A 304 2.91 27.72 -18.99
CA PRO A 304 3.42 27.37 -20.31
C PRO A 304 2.85 28.26 -21.42
N GLU A 305 3.58 28.43 -22.52
CA GLU A 305 3.09 29.15 -23.69
C GLU A 305 2.02 28.37 -24.47
N LEU A 306 1.17 29.11 -25.21
CA LEU A 306 0.05 28.56 -25.95
C LEU A 306 0.50 27.99 -27.31
N ASP A 307 0.93 26.74 -27.30
CA ASP A 307 1.38 25.99 -28.47
C ASP A 307 0.22 25.30 -29.22
N LEU A 308 -0.19 25.86 -30.36
CA LEU A 308 -1.25 25.31 -31.20
C LEU A 308 -0.85 24.04 -31.99
N THR A 309 0.44 23.69 -32.08
CA THR A 309 0.88 22.46 -32.79
C THR A 309 0.42 21.19 -32.06
N LYS A 310 0.07 21.31 -30.77
CA LYS A 310 -0.60 20.28 -29.96
C LYS A 310 -2.00 19.90 -30.47
N ARG A 311 -2.60 20.63 -31.43
CA ARG A 311 -3.83 20.21 -32.13
C ARG A 311 -3.56 19.09 -33.14
N GLU A 312 -2.39 19.11 -33.77
CA GLU A 312 -2.01 18.15 -34.82
C GLU A 312 -1.26 16.94 -34.25
N ASN A 313 -0.53 17.12 -33.15
CA ASN A 313 0.27 16.07 -32.48
C ASN A 313 -0.27 15.77 -31.06
N TYR A 314 -1.59 15.65 -30.89
CA TYR A 314 -2.16 15.38 -29.57
C TYR A 314 -1.99 13.91 -29.16
N SER A 315 -1.19 13.66 -28.12
CA SER A 315 -0.95 12.36 -27.50
C SER A 315 -1.42 12.37 -26.04
N THR A 316 -2.10 11.30 -25.61
CA THR A 316 -2.55 11.10 -24.23
C THR A 316 -2.08 9.81 -23.60
N ALA A 317 -1.76 8.78 -24.39
CA ALA A 317 -1.09 7.59 -23.86
C ALA A 317 0.25 8.00 -23.27
N SER A 318 0.58 7.43 -22.11
CA SER A 318 1.96 7.45 -21.63
C SER A 318 2.81 6.52 -22.49
N VAL A 319 4.09 6.82 -22.63
CA VAL A 319 5.03 5.97 -23.37
C VAL A 319 5.97 5.32 -22.37
N ILE A 320 6.08 4.00 -22.47
CA ILE A 320 6.95 3.17 -21.63
C ILE A 320 8.18 2.80 -22.45
N TYR A 321 9.34 2.96 -21.82
CA TYR A 321 10.65 2.66 -22.36
C TYR A 321 11.37 1.63 -21.49
N ASP A 322 12.24 0.82 -22.09
CA ASP A 322 13.15 -0.09 -21.38
C ASP A 322 14.33 0.67 -20.74
N ALA A 323 15.25 -0.05 -20.09
CA ALA A 323 16.41 0.52 -19.41
C ALA A 323 17.39 1.26 -20.36
N ASP A 324 17.47 0.83 -21.63
CA ASP A 324 18.26 1.48 -22.69
C ASP A 324 17.55 2.72 -23.30
N GLY A 325 16.25 2.89 -23.02
CA GLY A 325 15.42 3.96 -23.57
C GLY A 325 14.79 3.64 -24.93
N ASN A 326 14.75 2.37 -25.33
CA ASN A 326 13.96 1.90 -26.47
C ASN A 326 12.46 1.94 -26.12
N TRP A 327 11.60 2.14 -27.12
CA TRP A 327 10.14 2.08 -26.94
C TRP A 327 9.69 0.64 -26.67
N VAL A 328 8.84 0.45 -25.65
CA VAL A 328 8.22 -0.84 -25.30
C VAL A 328 6.72 -0.81 -25.53
N ALA A 329 6.04 0.24 -25.04
CA ALA A 329 4.58 0.31 -25.11
C ALA A 329 4.06 1.75 -25.14
N ASP A 330 3.01 1.99 -25.94
CA ASP A 330 2.08 3.09 -25.72
C ASP A 330 1.07 2.63 -24.64
N TYR A 331 1.33 3.00 -23.39
CA TYR A 331 0.45 2.72 -22.25
C TYR A 331 -0.72 3.71 -22.25
N GLY A 332 -1.71 3.38 -23.08
CA GLY A 332 -2.90 4.16 -23.36
C GLY A 332 -3.21 4.21 -24.85
N THR A 333 -4.33 4.80 -25.22
CA THR A 333 -4.91 4.66 -26.56
C THR A 333 -4.60 5.81 -27.51
N ASN A 334 -3.32 5.98 -27.86
CA ASN A 334 -2.92 6.93 -28.92
C ASN A 334 -3.41 6.52 -30.32
N GLU A 335 -3.52 5.21 -30.61
CA GLU A 335 -4.08 4.72 -31.89
C GLU A 335 -5.59 5.03 -32.05
N ASN A 336 -6.27 5.52 -31.01
CA ASN A 336 -7.72 5.76 -30.99
C ASN A 336 -8.10 7.24 -30.82
N ILE A 337 -7.45 8.16 -31.55
CA ILE A 337 -7.98 9.52 -31.80
C ILE A 337 -8.35 9.65 -33.28
N GLU A 338 -9.51 9.10 -33.64
CA GLU A 338 -10.10 9.33 -34.97
C GLU A 338 -10.69 10.75 -35.04
N TRP A 339 -9.96 11.69 -35.64
CA TRP A 339 -10.44 13.06 -35.78
C TRP A 339 -11.72 13.12 -36.62
N ALA A 340 -12.72 13.84 -36.11
CA ALA A 340 -13.91 14.27 -36.81
C ALA A 340 -13.82 15.78 -37.03
N GLY A 341 -13.85 16.23 -38.29
CA GLY A 341 -14.03 17.65 -38.58
C GLY A 341 -15.35 18.16 -38.01
N ILE A 342 -15.44 19.44 -37.63
CA ILE A 342 -16.61 19.98 -36.93
C ILE A 342 -17.94 19.74 -37.67
N ASP A 343 -17.91 19.64 -39.01
CA ASP A 343 -19.07 19.35 -39.86
C ASP A 343 -19.46 17.87 -39.91
N GLU A 344 -18.55 16.93 -39.62
CA GLU A 344 -18.89 15.50 -39.39
C GLU A 344 -19.66 15.32 -38.07
N ILE A 345 -19.37 16.17 -37.07
CA ILE A 345 -19.99 16.06 -35.74
C ILE A 345 -21.44 16.57 -35.79
N PRO A 346 -22.46 15.75 -35.47
CA PRO A 346 -23.86 16.13 -35.56
C PRO A 346 -24.21 17.33 -34.71
N LYS A 347 -25.13 18.17 -35.21
CA LYS A 347 -25.66 19.31 -34.44
C LYS A 347 -26.25 18.87 -33.09
N GLN A 348 -26.92 17.72 -33.02
CA GLN A 348 -27.52 17.20 -31.79
C GLN A 348 -26.44 16.89 -30.73
N LEU A 349 -25.33 16.28 -31.14
CA LEU A 349 -24.19 15.97 -30.28
C LEU A 349 -23.48 17.25 -29.80
N LYS A 350 -23.19 18.19 -30.71
CA LYS A 350 -22.63 19.51 -30.36
C LYS A 350 -23.52 20.27 -29.39
N ASP A 351 -24.84 20.23 -29.60
CA ASP A 351 -25.81 20.86 -28.70
C ASP A 351 -25.95 20.14 -27.36
N ALA A 352 -25.72 18.82 -27.27
CA ALA A 352 -25.78 18.06 -26.02
C ALA A 352 -24.67 18.48 -25.06
N PHE A 353 -23.41 18.45 -25.52
CA PHE A 353 -22.26 18.94 -24.76
C PHE A 353 -22.42 20.41 -24.35
N VAL A 354 -22.83 21.29 -25.28
CA VAL A 354 -23.06 22.71 -24.96
C VAL A 354 -24.23 22.90 -23.99
N ALA A 355 -25.27 22.06 -24.01
CA ALA A 355 -26.40 22.20 -23.09
C ALA A 355 -26.10 21.77 -21.65
N ILE A 356 -25.27 20.73 -21.44
CA ILE A 356 -24.92 20.25 -20.10
C ILE A 356 -23.65 20.90 -19.56
N GLU A 357 -22.56 20.95 -20.34
CA GLU A 357 -21.27 21.43 -19.86
C GLU A 357 -21.12 22.95 -19.93
N ASP A 358 -21.70 23.64 -20.92
CA ASP A 358 -21.52 25.10 -21.08
C ASP A 358 -22.60 25.85 -21.88
N GLN A 359 -23.72 26.15 -21.21
CA GLN A 359 -24.92 26.76 -21.80
C GLN A 359 -24.73 28.14 -22.44
N ARG A 360 -23.56 28.78 -22.26
CA ARG A 360 -23.23 30.08 -22.85
C ARG A 360 -21.93 30.05 -23.66
N PHE A 361 -21.45 28.87 -24.05
CA PHE A 361 -20.21 28.66 -24.80
C PHE A 361 -20.01 29.70 -25.92
N TYR A 362 -20.96 29.84 -26.84
CA TYR A 362 -20.90 30.77 -27.98
C TYR A 362 -21.00 32.28 -27.64
N VAL A 363 -21.08 32.66 -26.35
CA VAL A 363 -21.36 34.04 -25.91
C VAL A 363 -20.33 34.60 -24.92
N HIS A 364 -19.56 33.75 -24.23
CA HIS A 364 -18.47 34.18 -23.36
C HIS A 364 -17.12 34.18 -24.07
N ASN A 365 -16.14 34.90 -23.52
CA ASN A 365 -14.75 34.92 -23.98
C ASN A 365 -13.87 34.19 -22.95
N GLY A 366 -13.60 32.91 -23.17
CA GLY A 366 -12.76 32.01 -22.34
C GLY A 366 -13.43 31.57 -21.04
N ILE A 367 -13.94 32.52 -20.27
CA ILE A 367 -14.57 32.31 -18.97
C ILE A 367 -15.99 32.89 -18.94
N ASP A 368 -16.94 32.15 -18.36
CA ASP A 368 -18.29 32.67 -18.11
C ASP A 368 -18.35 33.32 -16.72
N LEU A 369 -18.14 34.65 -16.69
CA LEU A 369 -18.19 35.43 -15.45
C LEU A 369 -19.53 35.28 -14.71
N LYS A 370 -20.66 35.16 -15.42
CA LYS A 370 -21.99 35.03 -14.79
C LYS A 370 -22.14 33.68 -14.11
N ARG A 371 -21.60 32.61 -14.70
CA ARG A 371 -21.53 31.26 -14.11
C ARG A 371 -20.60 31.24 -12.91
N LEU A 372 -19.41 31.83 -13.03
CA LEU A 372 -18.44 31.95 -11.94
C LEU A 372 -19.01 32.71 -10.74
N THR A 373 -19.62 33.88 -10.94
CA THR A 373 -20.31 34.62 -9.86
C THR A 373 -21.50 33.84 -9.30
N GLY A 374 -22.24 33.11 -10.14
CA GLY A 374 -23.35 32.27 -9.71
C GLY A 374 -22.91 31.12 -8.81
N ALA A 375 -21.80 30.45 -9.14
CA ALA A 375 -21.20 29.40 -8.32
C ALA A 375 -20.70 29.95 -6.97
N VAL A 376 -19.98 31.07 -6.95
CA VAL A 376 -19.51 31.72 -5.72
C VAL A 376 -20.67 32.13 -4.80
N ILE A 377 -21.73 32.73 -5.36
CA ILE A 377 -22.93 33.09 -4.59
C ILE A 377 -23.66 31.81 -4.11
N GLY A 378 -23.73 30.77 -4.94
CA GLY A 378 -24.31 29.46 -4.58
C GLY A 378 -23.58 28.78 -3.43
N GLN A 379 -22.24 28.86 -3.41
CA GLN A 379 -21.38 28.35 -2.34
C GLN A 379 -21.70 29.05 -1.01
N ILE A 380 -21.79 30.38 -1.03
CA ILE A 380 -22.10 31.22 0.15
C ILE A 380 -23.54 31.04 0.65
N THR A 381 -24.45 30.62 -0.23
CA THR A 381 -25.88 30.43 0.08
C THR A 381 -26.29 28.96 0.24
N HIS A 382 -25.34 28.02 0.26
CA HIS A 382 -25.57 26.56 0.34
C HIS A 382 -26.55 26.01 -0.72
N ASN A 383 -26.58 26.61 -1.93
CA ASN A 383 -27.52 26.27 -3.01
C ASN A 383 -26.80 25.96 -4.36
N ALA A 384 -25.52 25.57 -4.32
CA ALA A 384 -24.73 25.29 -5.52
C ALA A 384 -24.89 23.85 -6.04
N ASN A 385 -25.48 23.71 -7.24
CA ASN A 385 -25.55 22.46 -8.02
C ASN A 385 -24.89 22.60 -9.42
N TYR A 386 -23.90 23.50 -9.57
CA TYR A 386 -23.28 23.81 -10.86
C TYR A 386 -21.76 23.97 -10.76
N GLY A 387 -21.02 23.15 -11.52
CA GLY A 387 -19.58 23.35 -11.73
C GLY A 387 -19.28 24.64 -12.50
N ALA A 388 -18.22 25.35 -12.12
CA ALA A 388 -17.95 26.71 -12.60
C ALA A 388 -17.19 26.83 -13.93
N SER A 389 -16.52 25.76 -14.39
CA SER A 389 -15.61 25.78 -15.56
C SER A 389 -16.37 25.81 -16.90
N THR A 390 -15.81 26.50 -17.90
CA THR A 390 -16.26 26.49 -19.30
C THR A 390 -15.68 25.31 -20.09
N LEU A 391 -16.24 24.99 -21.27
CA LEU A 391 -15.66 23.99 -22.19
C LEU A 391 -14.21 24.33 -22.55
N THR A 392 -13.92 25.62 -22.78
CA THR A 392 -12.57 26.13 -23.08
C THR A 392 -11.61 25.89 -21.91
N GLN A 393 -12.05 26.06 -20.67
CA GLN A 393 -11.23 25.74 -19.49
C GLN A 393 -10.97 24.23 -19.35
N GLN A 394 -11.93 23.39 -19.74
CA GLN A 394 -11.74 21.93 -19.75
C GLN A 394 -10.75 21.51 -20.84
N LEU A 395 -10.85 22.05 -22.06
CA LEU A 395 -9.87 21.87 -23.13
C LEU A 395 -8.47 22.32 -22.67
N VAL A 396 -8.36 23.52 -22.11
CA VAL A 396 -7.07 24.09 -21.69
C VAL A 396 -6.40 23.27 -20.60
N ARG A 397 -7.16 22.84 -19.58
CA ARG A 397 -6.70 21.95 -18.51
C ARG A 397 -6.17 20.64 -19.08
N ASN A 398 -6.86 20.04 -20.05
CA ASN A 398 -6.53 18.74 -20.59
C ASN A 398 -5.34 18.77 -21.58
N VAL A 399 -5.10 19.90 -22.28
CA VAL A 399 -4.02 20.03 -23.30
C VAL A 399 -2.74 20.64 -22.76
N PHE A 400 -2.83 21.79 -22.08
CA PHE A 400 -1.67 22.66 -21.82
C PHE A 400 -1.13 22.57 -20.39
N LEU A 401 -1.82 21.89 -19.48
CA LEU A 401 -1.52 21.90 -18.05
C LEU A 401 -1.48 20.46 -17.49
N THR A 402 -0.87 20.29 -16.32
CA THR A 402 -0.76 19.00 -15.61
C THR A 402 -2.00 18.72 -14.75
N GLN A 403 -2.24 17.45 -14.41
CA GLN A 403 -3.44 17.01 -13.67
C GLN A 403 -3.51 17.50 -12.21
N ASN A 404 -2.39 17.99 -11.66
CA ASN A 404 -2.26 18.37 -10.24
C ASN A 404 -3.15 19.59 -9.89
N VAL A 405 -4.02 19.45 -8.88
CA VAL A 405 -5.07 20.43 -8.58
C VAL A 405 -4.56 21.53 -7.63
N SER A 406 -3.97 22.59 -8.20
CA SER A 406 -3.48 23.75 -7.46
C SER A 406 -4.20 25.07 -7.81
N TYR A 407 -4.14 26.06 -6.90
CA TYR A 407 -4.61 27.41 -7.17
C TYR A 407 -3.84 28.08 -8.32
N GLN A 408 -2.56 27.75 -8.47
CA GLN A 408 -1.70 28.17 -9.58
C GLN A 408 -2.25 27.63 -10.90
N ARG A 409 -2.51 26.32 -11.00
CA ARG A 409 -3.12 25.74 -12.20
C ARG A 409 -4.46 26.39 -12.50
N LYS A 410 -5.30 26.69 -11.50
CA LYS A 410 -6.61 27.33 -11.77
C LYS A 410 -6.49 28.78 -12.27
N ALA A 411 -5.42 29.51 -11.91
CA ALA A 411 -5.09 30.80 -12.52
C ALA A 411 -4.61 30.63 -13.97
N GLN A 412 -3.71 29.67 -14.22
CA GLN A 412 -3.20 29.33 -15.55
C GLN A 412 -4.33 28.85 -16.49
N GLU A 413 -5.27 28.01 -16.03
CA GLU A 413 -6.48 27.58 -16.75
C GLU A 413 -7.29 28.80 -17.24
N ILE A 414 -7.49 29.81 -16.38
CA ILE A 414 -8.20 31.05 -16.73
C ILE A 414 -7.39 31.86 -17.74
N HIS A 415 -6.09 32.03 -17.51
CA HIS A 415 -5.21 32.82 -18.36
C HIS A 415 -5.12 32.26 -19.78
N LEU A 416 -4.83 30.97 -19.91
CA LEU A 416 -4.72 30.29 -21.21
C LEU A 416 -6.08 30.19 -21.92
N SER A 417 -7.19 30.02 -21.21
CA SER A 417 -8.53 30.11 -21.82
C SER A 417 -8.81 31.50 -22.41
N LEU A 418 -8.34 32.56 -21.74
CA LEU A 418 -8.41 33.94 -22.22
C LEU A 418 -7.38 34.25 -23.33
N GLN A 419 -6.41 33.38 -23.58
CA GLN A 419 -5.53 33.46 -24.75
C GLN A 419 -6.12 32.67 -25.94
N LEU A 420 -6.54 31.43 -25.71
CA LEU A 420 -7.02 30.50 -26.75
C LEU A 420 -8.16 31.10 -27.59
N GLU A 421 -9.15 31.73 -26.95
CA GLU A 421 -10.28 32.36 -27.67
C GLU A 421 -9.96 33.68 -28.38
N LYS A 422 -8.70 34.16 -28.32
CA LYS A 422 -8.22 35.26 -29.17
C LYS A 422 -7.64 34.75 -30.49
N VAL A 423 -7.28 33.47 -30.58
CA VAL A 423 -6.55 32.87 -31.69
C VAL A 423 -7.30 31.71 -32.37
N MET A 424 -8.26 31.08 -31.69
CA MET A 424 -9.15 30.05 -32.23
C MET A 424 -10.62 30.46 -32.15
N SER A 425 -11.42 30.03 -33.13
CA SER A 425 -12.87 30.22 -33.12
C SER A 425 -13.58 29.21 -32.19
N LYS A 426 -14.85 29.50 -31.85
CA LYS A 426 -15.67 28.62 -31.00
C LYS A 426 -15.87 27.23 -31.60
N ASP A 427 -16.03 27.15 -32.91
CA ASP A 427 -16.26 25.88 -33.60
C ASP A 427 -14.98 25.03 -33.62
N GLU A 428 -13.79 25.62 -33.76
CA GLU A 428 -12.51 24.90 -33.63
C GLU A 428 -12.19 24.47 -32.20
N ILE A 429 -12.54 25.29 -31.20
CA ILE A 429 -12.40 24.92 -29.77
C ILE A 429 -13.31 23.74 -29.44
N LEU A 430 -14.55 23.75 -29.96
CA LEU A 430 -15.49 22.65 -29.80
C LEU A 430 -15.03 21.40 -30.58
N GLU A 431 -14.48 21.56 -31.79
CA GLU A 431 -13.90 20.47 -32.57
C GLU A 431 -12.76 19.80 -31.80
N TRP A 432 -11.78 20.57 -31.34
CA TRP A 432 -10.63 20.03 -30.61
C TRP A 432 -11.11 19.32 -29.34
N TYR A 433 -11.95 19.97 -28.53
CA TYR A 433 -12.52 19.39 -27.31
C TYR A 433 -13.25 18.06 -27.57
N LEU A 434 -14.13 18.00 -28.58
CA LEU A 434 -14.91 16.80 -28.88
C LEU A 434 -14.08 15.66 -29.50
N ASN A 435 -12.87 15.93 -29.99
CA ASN A 435 -11.95 14.90 -30.47
C ASN A 435 -10.98 14.37 -29.40
N ILE A 436 -10.75 15.10 -28.30
CA ILE A 436 -9.77 14.69 -27.26
C ILE A 436 -10.37 14.43 -25.87
N ILE A 437 -11.67 14.62 -25.68
CA ILE A 437 -12.31 14.37 -24.38
C ILE A 437 -12.32 12.87 -24.08
N TYR A 438 -11.87 12.48 -22.88
CA TYR A 438 -11.95 11.10 -22.40
C TYR A 438 -13.40 10.73 -22.06
N LEU A 439 -13.85 9.57 -22.53
CA LEU A 439 -15.25 9.14 -22.47
C LEU A 439 -15.47 7.75 -21.85
N GLY A 440 -14.45 7.15 -21.23
CA GLY A 440 -14.53 5.80 -20.62
C GLY A 440 -14.01 4.70 -21.56
N ASP A 441 -13.66 3.52 -21.01
CA ASP A 441 -13.09 2.37 -21.76
C ASP A 441 -11.95 2.73 -22.73
N SER A 442 -11.08 3.65 -22.34
CA SER A 442 -9.98 4.17 -23.20
C SER A 442 -10.46 4.86 -24.49
N ASN A 443 -11.73 5.26 -24.58
CA ASN A 443 -12.27 6.04 -25.69
C ASN A 443 -11.88 7.52 -25.58
N TYR A 444 -11.25 8.02 -26.64
CA TYR A 444 -10.91 9.42 -26.82
C TYR A 444 -11.67 10.04 -27.98
N GLY A 445 -12.41 11.10 -27.66
CA GLY A 445 -13.23 11.80 -28.64
C GLY A 445 -14.51 11.05 -29.03
N VAL A 446 -15.47 11.82 -29.53
CA VAL A 446 -16.85 11.33 -29.72
C VAL A 446 -16.99 10.30 -30.86
N LYS A 447 -16.08 10.31 -31.85
CA LYS A 447 -16.10 9.40 -33.01
C LYS A 447 -15.77 7.97 -32.61
N VAL A 448 -14.71 7.81 -31.81
CA VAL A 448 -14.28 6.53 -31.26
C VAL A 448 -15.30 6.00 -30.27
N ALA A 449 -15.79 6.84 -29.34
CA ALA A 449 -16.85 6.45 -28.41
C ALA A 449 -18.14 5.98 -29.12
N ALA A 450 -18.51 6.56 -30.26
CA ALA A 450 -19.67 6.13 -31.05
C ALA A 450 -19.50 4.72 -31.66
N GLN A 451 -18.33 4.43 -32.24
CA GLN A 451 -18.02 3.10 -32.79
C GLN A 451 -17.83 2.04 -31.70
N ASP A 452 -17.20 2.40 -30.59
CA ASP A 452 -16.84 1.47 -29.52
C ASP A 452 -18.04 1.09 -28.63
N TYR A 453 -18.87 2.06 -28.25
CA TYR A 453 -20.06 1.80 -27.44
C TYR A 453 -21.27 1.34 -28.26
N PHE A 454 -21.46 1.83 -29.48
CA PHE A 454 -22.70 1.60 -30.26
C PHE A 454 -22.48 0.96 -31.64
N GLY A 455 -21.23 0.87 -32.13
CA GLY A 455 -20.95 0.34 -33.47
C GLY A 455 -21.43 1.24 -34.60
N LYS A 456 -21.47 2.56 -34.36
CA LYS A 456 -22.09 3.56 -35.24
C LYS A 456 -21.10 4.65 -35.67
N ASP A 457 -21.28 5.15 -36.89
CA ASP A 457 -20.72 6.44 -37.29
C ASP A 457 -21.48 7.59 -36.63
N LEU A 458 -20.85 8.76 -36.54
CA LEU A 458 -21.41 9.91 -35.83
C LEU A 458 -22.79 10.35 -36.34
N ASP A 459 -23.04 10.31 -37.65
CA ASP A 459 -24.31 10.73 -38.25
C ASP A 459 -25.47 9.73 -38.03
N GLN A 460 -25.17 8.53 -37.53
CA GLN A 460 -26.14 7.47 -37.23
C GLN A 460 -26.62 7.49 -35.76
N LEU A 461 -26.07 8.38 -34.93
CA LEU A 461 -26.40 8.47 -33.50
C LEU A 461 -27.83 9.00 -33.25
N SER A 462 -28.56 8.32 -32.38
CA SER A 462 -29.83 8.79 -31.80
C SER A 462 -29.61 10.03 -30.92
N LEU A 463 -30.67 10.80 -30.68
CA LEU A 463 -30.66 11.91 -29.71
C LEU A 463 -30.32 11.41 -28.29
N ARG A 464 -30.78 10.21 -27.91
CA ARG A 464 -30.44 9.58 -26.62
C ARG A 464 -28.98 9.16 -26.57
N GLU A 465 -28.45 8.60 -27.65
CA GLU A 465 -27.02 8.23 -27.76
C GLU A 465 -26.11 9.46 -27.71
N CYS A 466 -26.49 10.56 -28.38
CA CYS A 466 -25.81 11.85 -28.28
C CYS A 466 -25.79 12.40 -26.85
N ALA A 467 -26.93 12.32 -26.15
CA ALA A 467 -27.05 12.76 -24.76
C ALA A 467 -26.30 11.84 -23.78
N MET A 468 -26.20 10.54 -24.09
CA MET A 468 -25.47 9.55 -23.32
C MET A 468 -23.96 9.83 -23.38
N ILE A 469 -23.39 10.00 -24.59
CA ILE A 469 -21.97 10.38 -24.80
C ILE A 469 -21.64 11.69 -24.07
N ALA A 470 -22.45 12.74 -24.24
CA ALA A 470 -22.26 14.01 -23.54
C ALA A 470 -22.45 13.90 -22.01
N GLY A 471 -23.15 12.86 -21.54
CA GLY A 471 -23.28 12.52 -20.14
C GLY A 471 -21.97 12.06 -19.51
N LEU A 472 -21.14 11.30 -20.22
CA LEU A 472 -19.95 10.62 -19.67
C LEU A 472 -18.94 11.60 -19.07
N VAL A 473 -18.78 12.79 -19.66
CA VAL A 473 -17.83 13.86 -19.26
C VAL A 473 -17.73 14.12 -17.76
N GLN A 474 -18.84 14.04 -17.01
CA GLN A 474 -18.85 14.31 -15.57
C GLN A 474 -18.17 13.21 -14.74
N SER A 475 -18.35 11.94 -15.14
CA SER A 475 -17.88 10.75 -14.41
C SER A 475 -17.88 9.56 -15.38
N PRO A 476 -16.86 9.43 -16.25
CA PRO A 476 -16.91 8.51 -17.40
C PRO A 476 -17.09 7.04 -17.01
N ASN A 477 -16.53 6.64 -15.86
CA ASN A 477 -16.62 5.27 -15.35
C ASN A 477 -18.00 4.99 -14.72
N GLU A 478 -18.52 5.90 -13.89
CA GLU A 478 -19.83 5.78 -13.20
C GLU A 478 -20.99 5.75 -14.20
N TYR A 479 -20.89 6.52 -15.28
CA TYR A 479 -21.91 6.62 -16.32
C TYR A 479 -21.64 5.73 -17.54
N ASN A 480 -20.58 4.92 -17.51
CA ASN A 480 -20.17 4.05 -18.62
C ASN A 480 -21.33 3.15 -19.10
N PRO A 481 -21.76 3.27 -20.37
CA PRO A 481 -22.90 2.50 -20.85
C PRO A 481 -22.57 1.01 -21.00
N ARG A 482 -21.33 0.63 -21.31
CA ARG A 482 -20.90 -0.78 -21.44
C ARG A 482 -20.87 -1.46 -20.09
N THR A 483 -20.18 -0.88 -19.11
CA THR A 483 -20.08 -1.44 -17.75
C THR A 483 -21.45 -1.64 -17.14
N ASN A 484 -22.32 -0.63 -17.24
CA ASN A 484 -23.66 -0.66 -16.67
C ASN A 484 -24.67 -1.52 -17.48
N TYR A 485 -24.42 -1.75 -18.78
CA TYR A 485 -25.17 -2.73 -19.57
C TYR A 485 -24.75 -4.16 -19.20
N ASN A 486 -23.45 -4.43 -19.08
CA ASN A 486 -22.90 -5.74 -18.73
C ASN A 486 -23.22 -6.15 -17.28
N SER A 487 -23.32 -5.20 -16.34
CA SER A 487 -23.78 -5.46 -14.96
C SER A 487 -25.30 -5.69 -14.85
N GLY A 488 -26.06 -5.28 -15.86
CA GLY A 488 -27.52 -5.37 -15.90
C GLY A 488 -28.28 -4.20 -15.24
N ASP A 489 -27.59 -3.16 -14.75
CA ASP A 489 -28.22 -1.95 -14.20
C ASP A 489 -27.75 -0.66 -14.89
N MET A 490 -28.50 -0.28 -15.92
CA MET A 490 -28.30 0.97 -16.66
C MET A 490 -28.93 2.20 -15.97
N SER A 491 -29.45 2.10 -14.74
CA SER A 491 -30.20 3.20 -14.09
C SER A 491 -29.38 4.48 -13.93
N VAL A 492 -28.10 4.37 -13.58
CA VAL A 492 -27.20 5.50 -13.34
C VAL A 492 -26.84 6.21 -14.66
N THR A 493 -26.46 5.46 -15.70
CA THR A 493 -26.25 5.97 -17.07
C THR A 493 -27.50 6.63 -17.64
N ASN A 494 -28.68 6.00 -17.48
CA ASN A 494 -29.95 6.56 -17.94
C ASN A 494 -30.28 7.86 -17.22
N TRP A 495 -30.14 7.93 -15.89
CA TRP A 495 -30.34 9.15 -15.11
C TRP A 495 -29.44 10.30 -15.58
N ARG A 496 -28.15 10.05 -15.83
CA ARG A 496 -27.25 11.08 -16.39
C ARG A 496 -27.66 11.48 -17.81
N THR A 497 -28.04 10.53 -18.66
CA THR A 497 -28.53 10.78 -20.03
C THR A 497 -29.78 11.67 -20.03
N ASP A 498 -30.74 11.38 -19.16
CA ASP A 498 -32.00 12.13 -19.03
C ASP A 498 -31.76 13.57 -18.53
N ASN A 499 -30.77 13.77 -17.65
CA ASN A 499 -30.33 15.12 -17.24
C ASN A 499 -29.75 15.93 -18.43
N VAL A 500 -29.00 15.31 -19.33
CA VAL A 500 -28.50 15.97 -20.55
C VAL A 500 -29.66 16.30 -21.50
N LEU A 501 -30.58 15.36 -21.73
CA LEU A 501 -31.80 15.60 -22.53
C LEU A 501 -32.63 16.76 -21.94
N TYR A 502 -32.78 16.82 -20.61
CA TYR A 502 -33.49 17.90 -19.94
C TYR A 502 -32.77 19.24 -20.09
N ALA A 503 -31.44 19.26 -20.01
CA ALA A 503 -30.65 20.46 -20.26
C ALA A 503 -30.79 20.95 -21.71
N MET A 504 -30.80 20.06 -22.70
CA MET A 504 -31.04 20.40 -24.12
C MET A 504 -32.43 21.00 -24.33
N TYR A 505 -33.47 20.39 -23.74
CA TYR A 505 -34.84 20.91 -23.80
C TYR A 505 -34.95 22.30 -23.15
N LYS A 506 -34.46 22.42 -21.90
CA LYS A 506 -34.54 23.66 -21.11
C LYS A 506 -33.68 24.81 -21.66
N THR A 507 -32.75 24.53 -22.58
CA THR A 507 -31.99 25.53 -23.34
C THR A 507 -32.50 25.75 -24.77
N GLY A 508 -33.61 25.10 -25.16
CA GLY A 508 -34.25 25.28 -26.47
C GLY A 508 -33.51 24.63 -27.64
N LYS A 509 -32.65 23.65 -27.38
CA LYS A 509 -31.92 22.90 -28.42
C LYS A 509 -32.77 21.82 -29.10
N ILE A 510 -33.74 21.28 -28.38
CA ILE A 510 -34.70 20.26 -28.82
C ILE A 510 -36.13 20.65 -28.40
N SER A 511 -37.14 20.15 -29.10
CA SER A 511 -38.55 20.34 -28.74
C SER A 511 -38.98 19.44 -27.56
N GLU A 512 -40.12 19.75 -26.96
CA GLU A 512 -40.78 18.92 -25.93
C GLU A 512 -41.12 17.51 -26.46
N GLU A 513 -41.48 17.40 -27.74
CA GLU A 513 -41.72 16.13 -28.43
C GLU A 513 -40.42 15.32 -28.60
N GLN A 514 -39.33 15.96 -29.06
CA GLN A 514 -38.02 15.31 -29.18
C GLN A 514 -37.49 14.85 -27.82
N TYR A 515 -37.64 15.67 -26.78
CA TYR A 515 -37.31 15.32 -25.40
C TYR A 515 -38.11 14.10 -24.92
N SER A 516 -39.43 14.14 -25.07
CA SER A 516 -40.32 13.06 -24.64
C SER A 516 -40.03 11.73 -25.35
N ASN A 517 -39.80 11.76 -26.66
CA ASN A 517 -39.44 10.57 -27.44
C ASN A 517 -38.08 10.00 -27.02
N ALA A 518 -37.08 10.86 -26.76
CA ALA A 518 -35.75 10.44 -26.35
C ALA A 518 -35.67 9.91 -24.90
N LEU A 519 -36.63 10.21 -24.03
CA LEU A 519 -36.77 9.54 -22.73
C LEU A 519 -37.26 8.08 -22.85
N SER A 520 -37.97 7.76 -23.94
CA SER A 520 -38.50 6.40 -24.21
C SER A 520 -37.65 5.56 -25.18
N ASP A 521 -36.57 6.13 -25.72
CA ASP A 521 -35.68 5.46 -26.67
C ASP A 521 -34.78 4.42 -25.98
N THR A 522 -34.52 3.29 -26.63
CA THR A 522 -33.75 2.16 -26.07
C THR A 522 -32.45 1.98 -26.83
N VAL A 523 -31.34 2.35 -26.20
CA VAL A 523 -29.99 2.24 -26.78
C VAL A 523 -29.50 0.79 -26.74
N ALA A 524 -28.98 0.31 -27.87
CA ALA A 524 -28.25 -0.95 -27.94
C ALA A 524 -26.75 -0.68 -27.71
N VAL A 525 -26.20 -1.22 -26.63
CA VAL A 525 -24.78 -1.06 -26.26
C VAL A 525 -24.01 -2.32 -26.66
N ARG A 526 -22.79 -2.14 -27.17
CA ARG A 526 -21.84 -3.24 -27.42
C ARG A 526 -21.34 -3.81 -26.09
N THR A 527 -21.31 -5.13 -25.95
CA THR A 527 -20.86 -5.79 -24.70
C THR A 527 -19.34 -5.87 -24.57
N SER A 528 -18.61 -5.88 -25.69
CA SER A 528 -17.13 -5.89 -25.75
C SER A 528 -16.57 -4.76 -26.64
N SER A 529 -15.33 -4.35 -26.37
CA SER A 529 -14.50 -3.53 -27.26
C SER A 529 -13.54 -4.44 -28.03
N ASP A 530 -13.20 -4.06 -29.26
CA ASP A 530 -12.19 -4.75 -30.08
C ASP A 530 -10.84 -4.00 -30.07
N ARG A 531 -10.72 -2.91 -29.29
CA ARG A 531 -9.64 -1.91 -29.40
C ARG A 531 -8.49 -2.09 -28.41
N PHE A 532 -8.48 -3.18 -27.63
CA PHE A 532 -7.35 -3.58 -26.78
C PHE A 532 -6.37 -4.45 -27.58
N LYS A 533 -5.31 -3.82 -28.08
CA LYS A 533 -4.10 -4.52 -28.53
C LYS A 533 -3.21 -4.69 -27.30
N LEU A 534 -2.80 -5.93 -27.01
CA LEU A 534 -1.81 -6.21 -25.97
C LEU A 534 -0.46 -5.62 -26.39
N TYR A 535 0.25 -5.00 -25.45
CA TYR A 535 1.61 -4.52 -25.60
C TYR A 535 2.60 -5.56 -25.07
N ASP A 536 3.86 -5.45 -25.46
CA ASP A 536 4.91 -6.39 -25.09
C ASP A 536 5.23 -6.30 -23.58
N TYR A 537 5.69 -7.41 -22.99
CA TYR A 537 5.98 -7.57 -21.55
C TYR A 537 4.85 -7.14 -20.57
N PRO A 538 3.58 -7.54 -20.79
CA PRO A 538 2.44 -6.89 -20.16
C PRO A 538 2.39 -6.94 -18.63
N LEU A 539 2.80 -8.06 -18.02
CA LEU A 539 2.86 -8.19 -16.55
C LEU A 539 3.90 -7.26 -15.90
N TYR A 540 5.06 -7.09 -16.54
CA TYR A 540 6.07 -6.14 -16.10
C TYR A 540 5.56 -4.70 -16.27
N VAL A 541 4.91 -4.40 -17.40
CA VAL A 541 4.37 -3.07 -17.71
C VAL A 541 3.30 -2.63 -16.71
N GLU A 542 2.31 -3.47 -16.39
CA GLU A 542 1.29 -3.10 -15.39
C GLU A 542 1.90 -2.98 -13.98
N TYR A 543 2.90 -3.82 -13.61
CA TYR A 543 3.66 -3.68 -12.35
C TYR A 543 4.43 -2.35 -12.30
N ALA A 544 5.16 -1.99 -13.35
CA ALA A 544 5.92 -0.75 -13.42
C ALA A 544 5.04 0.51 -13.37
N VAL A 545 3.81 0.44 -13.91
CA VAL A 545 2.82 1.52 -13.77
C VAL A 545 2.19 1.54 -12.38
N GLU A 546 2.04 0.38 -11.72
CA GLU A 546 1.53 0.30 -10.34
C GLU A 546 2.53 0.90 -9.33
N ASP A 547 3.81 0.55 -9.41
CA ASP A 547 4.89 1.16 -8.62
C ASP A 547 4.93 2.69 -8.83
N VAL A 548 4.95 3.17 -10.09
CA VAL A 548 4.85 4.61 -10.38
C VAL A 548 3.57 5.24 -9.80
N ALA A 549 2.44 4.53 -9.82
CA ALA A 549 1.21 5.01 -9.20
C ALA A 549 1.33 5.11 -7.67
N GLU A 550 1.94 4.13 -7.01
CA GLU A 550 2.21 4.16 -5.57
C GLU A 550 3.14 5.32 -5.18
N GLN A 551 4.26 5.52 -5.88
CA GLN A 551 5.17 6.61 -5.56
C GLN A 551 4.52 7.99 -5.78
N LEU A 552 3.68 8.15 -6.81
CA LEU A 552 2.93 9.40 -7.02
C LEU A 552 1.89 9.63 -5.92
N LEU A 553 1.20 8.58 -5.44
CA LEU A 553 0.30 8.68 -4.29
C LEU A 553 1.06 9.00 -2.99
N LYS A 554 2.25 8.39 -2.78
CA LYS A 554 3.19 8.67 -1.67
C LYS A 554 3.62 10.14 -1.67
N GLN A 555 3.99 10.70 -2.84
CA GLN A 555 4.29 12.12 -3.02
C GLN A 555 3.08 13.04 -2.74
N GLU A 556 1.86 12.64 -3.12
CA GLU A 556 0.62 13.38 -2.82
C GLU A 556 0.15 13.25 -1.36
N GLY A 557 0.78 12.41 -0.54
CA GLY A 557 0.35 12.13 0.84
C GLY A 557 -0.96 11.34 0.90
N LYS A 558 -1.17 10.42 -0.05
CA LYS A 558 -2.34 9.53 -0.14
C LYS A 558 -1.93 8.08 0.13
N GLU A 559 -2.84 7.33 0.75
CA GLU A 559 -2.71 5.88 0.91
C GLU A 559 -2.97 5.16 -0.43
N ALA A 560 -2.21 4.10 -0.72
CA ALA A 560 -2.34 3.24 -1.90
C ALA A 560 -3.56 2.30 -1.85
N THR A 561 -4.75 2.84 -1.51
CA THR A 561 -6.01 2.07 -1.61
C THR A 561 -6.33 1.79 -3.08
N THR A 562 -6.97 0.66 -3.37
CA THR A 562 -7.35 0.25 -4.75
C THR A 562 -8.01 1.38 -5.54
N ALA A 563 -8.98 2.09 -4.95
CA ALA A 563 -9.67 3.19 -5.63
C ALA A 563 -8.77 4.42 -5.93
N ASN A 564 -7.68 4.62 -5.19
CA ASN A 564 -6.66 5.62 -5.50
C ASN A 564 -5.67 5.11 -6.56
N LEU A 565 -5.28 3.83 -6.51
CA LEU A 565 -4.44 3.19 -7.52
C LEU A 565 -5.14 3.14 -8.88
N ASP A 566 -6.38 2.66 -8.93
CA ASP A 566 -7.25 2.69 -10.12
C ASP A 566 -7.28 4.07 -10.76
N ASP A 567 -7.33 5.13 -9.95
CA ASP A 567 -7.35 6.51 -10.44
C ASP A 567 -5.98 7.03 -10.84
N MET A 568 -4.91 6.66 -10.13
CA MET A 568 -3.56 7.07 -10.49
C MET A 568 -3.04 6.32 -11.73
N LYS A 569 -3.19 4.98 -11.82
CA LYS A 569 -2.92 4.20 -13.05
C LYS A 569 -3.73 4.72 -14.24
N ARG A 570 -5.00 5.09 -14.02
CA ARG A 570 -5.84 5.77 -15.04
C ARG A 570 -5.35 7.18 -15.37
N GLN A 571 -4.87 7.97 -14.41
CA GLN A 571 -4.27 9.26 -14.71
C GLN A 571 -2.97 9.08 -15.51
N ILE A 572 -2.13 8.11 -15.14
CA ILE A 572 -0.90 7.74 -15.87
C ILE A 572 -1.23 7.36 -17.32
N ARG A 573 -2.16 6.42 -17.55
CA ARG A 573 -2.60 5.98 -18.89
C ARG A 573 -3.09 7.11 -19.82
N ASN A 574 -3.40 8.27 -19.25
CA ASN A 574 -4.11 9.38 -19.89
C ASN A 574 -3.36 10.74 -19.80
N ALA A 575 -2.23 10.80 -19.11
CA ALA A 575 -1.47 12.03 -18.89
C ALA A 575 -0.30 12.23 -19.86
N GLY A 576 0.11 11.20 -20.61
CA GLY A 576 1.24 11.30 -21.54
C GLY A 576 2.60 11.40 -20.86
N TYR A 577 2.79 10.70 -19.74
CA TYR A 577 4.11 10.56 -19.11
C TYR A 577 5.06 9.80 -20.03
N GLN A 578 6.37 10.01 -19.84
CA GLN A 578 7.44 9.17 -20.37
C GLN A 578 8.01 8.39 -19.18
N ILE A 579 7.73 7.09 -19.13
CA ILE A 579 8.16 6.18 -18.06
C ILE A 579 9.34 5.38 -18.59
N TYR A 580 10.53 5.69 -18.09
CA TYR A 580 11.74 4.91 -18.33
C TYR A 580 11.81 3.85 -17.24
N THR A 581 11.68 2.59 -17.62
CA THR A 581 11.67 1.46 -16.69
C THR A 581 13.06 0.88 -16.49
N ALA A 582 13.19 -0.01 -15.50
CA ALA A 582 14.38 -0.83 -15.31
C ALA A 582 14.41 -2.11 -16.16
N LEU A 583 13.42 -2.30 -17.06
CA LEU A 583 13.28 -3.51 -17.88
C LEU A 583 14.53 -3.75 -18.72
N ASP A 584 15.19 -4.88 -18.51
CA ASP A 584 16.11 -5.47 -19.49
C ASP A 584 15.33 -6.50 -20.32
N THR A 585 15.05 -6.13 -21.56
CA THR A 585 14.28 -6.96 -22.50
C THR A 585 15.01 -8.26 -22.86
N SER A 586 16.34 -8.27 -22.86
CA SER A 586 17.15 -9.47 -23.13
C SER A 586 17.12 -10.45 -21.95
N MET A 587 17.16 -9.95 -20.70
CA MET A 587 16.97 -10.78 -19.51
C MET A 587 15.55 -11.31 -19.40
N MET A 588 14.56 -10.46 -19.70
CA MET A 588 13.15 -10.83 -19.67
C MET A 588 12.82 -11.92 -20.70
N ASP A 589 13.25 -11.75 -21.96
CA ASP A 589 13.14 -12.77 -23.01
C ASP A 589 13.81 -14.07 -22.54
N THR A 590 15.06 -14.00 -22.10
CA THR A 590 15.84 -15.19 -21.68
C THR A 590 15.20 -15.94 -20.51
N MET A 591 14.67 -15.21 -19.53
CA MET A 591 13.98 -15.81 -18.37
C MET A 591 12.63 -16.41 -18.75
N GLN A 592 11.85 -15.73 -19.59
CA GLN A 592 10.57 -16.26 -20.09
C GLN A 592 10.80 -17.51 -20.96
N ASP A 593 11.73 -17.47 -21.91
CA ASP A 593 12.01 -18.60 -22.82
C ASP A 593 12.50 -19.84 -22.03
N ALA A 594 13.35 -19.65 -21.02
CA ALA A 594 13.77 -20.72 -20.11
C ALA A 594 12.60 -21.33 -19.33
N ILE A 595 11.71 -20.48 -18.79
CA ILE A 595 10.52 -20.89 -18.03
C ILE A 595 9.50 -21.62 -18.91
N THR A 596 9.15 -21.06 -20.08
CA THR A 596 8.19 -21.66 -21.01
C THR A 596 8.68 -23.03 -21.51
N ASN A 597 9.96 -23.15 -21.88
CA ASN A 597 10.50 -24.36 -22.51
C ASN A 597 11.00 -25.43 -21.52
N PHE A 598 10.89 -25.22 -20.19
CA PHE A 598 11.44 -26.15 -19.19
C PHE A 598 10.69 -27.49 -19.11
N SER A 599 11.17 -28.49 -19.84
CA SER A 599 10.51 -29.81 -19.98
C SER A 599 10.36 -30.66 -18.71
N ASN A 600 10.98 -30.29 -17.57
CA ASN A 600 11.04 -31.13 -16.35
C ASN A 600 10.14 -30.67 -15.19
N TYR A 601 9.11 -29.85 -15.44
CA TYR A 601 8.14 -29.48 -14.39
C TYR A 601 7.55 -30.71 -13.66
N PRO A 602 7.34 -30.62 -12.33
CA PRO A 602 6.63 -31.66 -11.58
C PRO A 602 5.14 -31.65 -11.98
N ARG A 603 4.34 -32.60 -11.46
CA ARG A 603 2.93 -32.75 -11.88
C ARG A 603 2.01 -32.96 -10.70
N THR A 604 0.93 -32.20 -10.65
CA THR A 604 -0.15 -32.39 -9.67
C THR A 604 -0.84 -33.75 -9.82
N GLU A 605 -1.46 -34.25 -8.76
CA GLU A 605 -2.30 -35.46 -8.82
C GLU A 605 -3.71 -35.21 -9.38
N ASP A 606 -4.21 -33.98 -9.28
CA ASP A 606 -5.54 -33.59 -9.75
C ASP A 606 -5.58 -33.19 -11.23
N GLY A 607 -4.42 -32.90 -11.84
CA GLY A 607 -4.27 -32.46 -13.22
C GLY A 607 -4.27 -30.94 -13.40
N THR A 608 -4.22 -30.16 -12.33
CA THR A 608 -3.98 -28.71 -12.37
C THR A 608 -2.59 -28.41 -12.94
N GLU A 609 -2.46 -27.39 -13.77
CA GLU A 609 -1.18 -26.92 -14.33
C GLU A 609 -0.23 -26.52 -13.18
N VAL A 610 1.04 -26.94 -13.26
CA VAL A 610 2.10 -26.38 -12.41
C VAL A 610 2.66 -25.17 -13.11
N GLU A 611 2.76 -24.06 -12.39
CA GLU A 611 3.17 -22.73 -12.86
C GLU A 611 4.53 -22.34 -12.30
N ALA A 612 5.10 -21.25 -12.81
CA ALA A 612 6.36 -20.68 -12.37
C ALA A 612 6.25 -19.16 -12.20
N SER A 613 7.02 -18.61 -11.28
CA SER A 613 7.27 -17.16 -11.19
C SER A 613 8.72 -16.90 -10.82
N ALA A 614 9.33 -15.91 -11.46
CA ALA A 614 10.71 -15.53 -11.24
C ALA A 614 10.91 -14.02 -11.37
N VAL A 615 11.85 -13.48 -10.61
CA VAL A 615 12.25 -12.06 -10.64
C VAL A 615 13.77 -11.98 -10.72
N ILE A 616 14.29 -10.97 -11.42
CA ILE A 616 15.72 -10.60 -11.39
C ILE A 616 15.83 -9.15 -10.93
N MET A 617 16.73 -8.90 -9.98
CA MET A 617 17.03 -7.57 -9.46
C MET A 617 18.53 -7.25 -9.54
N ASP A 618 18.86 -6.00 -9.81
CA ASP A 618 20.17 -5.41 -9.48
C ASP A 618 20.18 -5.10 -7.98
N GLN A 619 20.99 -5.83 -7.22
CA GLN A 619 21.06 -5.68 -5.76
C GLN A 619 21.64 -4.34 -5.30
N HIS A 620 22.43 -3.65 -6.12
CA HIS A 620 23.10 -2.41 -5.76
C HIS A 620 22.23 -1.16 -6.02
N THR A 621 21.16 -1.30 -6.80
CA THR A 621 20.19 -0.24 -7.06
C THR A 621 18.78 -0.55 -6.55
N GLY A 622 18.41 -1.82 -6.33
CA GLY A 622 17.03 -2.22 -6.02
C GLY A 622 16.12 -2.30 -7.25
N ARG A 623 16.66 -2.12 -8.46
CA ARG A 623 15.91 -2.17 -9.71
C ARG A 623 15.47 -3.59 -10.04
N VAL A 624 14.19 -3.75 -10.38
CA VAL A 624 13.64 -4.99 -10.94
C VAL A 624 13.90 -5.03 -12.44
N LEU A 625 14.85 -5.86 -12.87
CA LEU A 625 15.30 -5.94 -14.28
C LEU A 625 14.37 -6.81 -15.14
N ALA A 626 13.84 -7.89 -14.58
CA ALA A 626 12.90 -8.79 -15.26
C ALA A 626 11.92 -9.42 -14.25
N MET A 627 10.69 -9.70 -14.69
CA MET A 627 9.64 -10.29 -13.86
C MET A 627 8.70 -11.19 -14.69
N VAL A 628 8.71 -12.49 -14.41
CA VAL A 628 7.84 -13.50 -15.04
C VAL A 628 6.82 -14.01 -14.01
N GLY A 629 5.53 -13.89 -14.35
CA GLY A 629 4.40 -14.27 -13.48
C GLY A 629 3.69 -15.59 -13.85
N GLY A 630 4.15 -16.30 -14.88
CA GLY A 630 3.56 -17.56 -15.34
C GLY A 630 4.47 -18.27 -16.34
N ARG A 631 4.15 -19.53 -16.64
CA ARG A 631 4.88 -20.35 -17.61
C ARG A 631 4.62 -19.97 -19.06
N GLU A 632 3.43 -19.49 -19.36
CA GLU A 632 3.05 -18.98 -20.67
C GLU A 632 2.85 -17.47 -20.55
N GLU A 633 3.08 -16.72 -21.63
CA GLU A 633 2.76 -15.30 -21.66
C GLU A 633 1.24 -15.07 -21.49
N THR A 634 0.87 -14.05 -20.70
CA THR A 634 -0.54 -13.66 -20.57
C THR A 634 -1.10 -13.13 -21.88
N THR A 635 -2.36 -13.44 -22.17
CA THR A 635 -3.12 -12.86 -23.28
C THR A 635 -3.92 -11.60 -22.88
N GLU A 636 -3.86 -11.20 -21.61
CA GLU A 636 -4.59 -10.07 -21.03
C GLU A 636 -3.62 -9.13 -20.28
N PRO A 637 -3.80 -7.79 -20.32
CA PRO A 637 -2.83 -6.86 -19.73
C PRO A 637 -2.70 -7.03 -18.21
N GLU A 638 -3.84 -7.04 -17.52
CA GLU A 638 -3.96 -7.24 -16.07
C GLU A 638 -4.10 -8.75 -15.76
N GLY A 639 -3.24 -9.56 -16.39
CA GLY A 639 -3.14 -11.01 -16.11
C GLY A 639 -2.55 -11.29 -14.73
N PHE A 640 -2.88 -12.44 -14.15
CA PHE A 640 -2.44 -12.81 -12.80
C PHE A 640 -0.92 -12.98 -12.71
N ASN A 641 -0.24 -12.00 -12.13
CA ASN A 641 1.20 -11.92 -12.03
C ASN A 641 1.68 -12.58 -10.74
N ARG A 642 1.92 -13.90 -10.78
CA ARG A 642 2.31 -14.67 -9.59
C ARG A 642 3.60 -14.19 -8.91
N ALA A 643 4.42 -13.36 -9.56
CA ALA A 643 5.58 -12.77 -8.91
C ALA A 643 5.21 -11.83 -7.74
N VAL A 644 4.04 -11.18 -7.80
CA VAL A 644 3.54 -10.19 -6.84
C VAL A 644 2.12 -10.51 -6.32
N ASP A 645 1.21 -10.98 -7.17
CA ASP A 645 -0.20 -11.24 -6.80
C ASP A 645 -0.40 -12.52 -5.97
N SER A 646 0.63 -13.35 -5.83
CA SER A 646 0.53 -14.70 -5.27
C SER A 646 1.52 -14.93 -4.14
N THR A 647 1.00 -14.96 -2.92
CA THR A 647 1.70 -15.35 -1.70
C THR A 647 1.61 -16.87 -1.48
N GLN A 648 2.75 -17.56 -1.37
CA GLN A 648 2.78 -19.00 -1.06
C GLN A 648 3.99 -19.38 -0.19
N PRO A 649 3.93 -20.45 0.63
CA PRO A 649 5.05 -20.91 1.43
C PRO A 649 6.27 -21.30 0.61
N VAL A 650 7.40 -20.64 0.89
CA VAL A 650 8.64 -20.78 0.11
C VAL A 650 9.52 -21.95 0.57
N GLY A 651 9.31 -22.44 1.79
CA GLY A 651 10.07 -23.53 2.38
C GLY A 651 11.48 -23.13 2.83
N SER A 652 12.40 -24.09 2.85
CA SER A 652 13.77 -23.92 3.37
C SER A 652 14.67 -22.86 2.69
N SER A 653 14.21 -22.17 1.65
CA SER A 653 14.88 -20.99 1.09
C SER A 653 14.66 -19.73 1.93
N PHE A 654 13.76 -19.76 2.92
CA PHE A 654 13.60 -18.68 3.91
C PHE A 654 14.72 -18.67 4.98
N LYS A 655 15.42 -19.80 5.17
CA LYS A 655 16.38 -19.99 6.28
C LYS A 655 17.57 -19.01 6.31
N PRO A 656 18.19 -18.61 5.17
CA PRO A 656 19.25 -17.61 5.19
C PRO A 656 18.79 -16.27 5.78
N LEU A 657 17.58 -15.84 5.42
CA LEU A 657 16.94 -14.59 5.83
C LEU A 657 16.42 -14.68 7.27
N ALA A 658 15.50 -15.60 7.53
CA ALA A 658 14.75 -15.67 8.78
C ALA A 658 15.54 -16.23 9.98
N VAL A 659 16.65 -16.93 9.74
CA VAL A 659 17.38 -17.68 10.78
C VAL A 659 18.88 -17.38 10.78
N TYR A 660 19.58 -17.66 9.67
CA TYR A 660 21.05 -17.69 9.71
C TYR A 660 21.67 -16.30 9.73
N ALA A 661 21.20 -15.33 8.92
CA ALA A 661 21.65 -13.94 9.03
C ALA A 661 21.34 -13.33 10.43
N PRO A 662 20.11 -13.44 10.98
CA PRO A 662 19.82 -13.02 12.36
C PRO A 662 20.65 -13.69 13.45
N ALA A 663 21.06 -14.96 13.29
CA ALA A 663 21.89 -15.67 14.25
C ALA A 663 23.32 -15.13 14.25
N LEU A 664 23.91 -14.96 13.06
CA LEU A 664 25.24 -14.37 12.87
C LEU A 664 25.26 -12.91 13.37
N GLU A 665 24.23 -12.11 13.07
CA GLU A 665 24.10 -10.74 13.59
C GLU A 665 23.86 -10.72 15.12
N SER A 666 23.36 -11.82 15.71
CA SER A 666 23.24 -12.00 17.16
C SER A 666 24.53 -12.48 17.85
N GLY A 667 25.61 -12.72 17.09
CA GLY A 667 26.95 -13.07 17.61
C GLY A 667 27.43 -14.49 17.31
N ASP A 668 26.62 -15.33 16.64
CA ASP A 668 27.07 -16.65 16.18
C ASP A 668 28.07 -16.57 15.02
N TYR A 669 28.70 -17.69 14.68
CA TYR A 669 29.51 -17.82 13.46
C TYR A 669 29.17 -19.16 12.75
N PRO A 670 29.57 -19.36 11.47
CA PRO A 670 29.27 -20.57 10.70
C PRO A 670 29.61 -21.91 11.39
N GLY A 671 30.58 -21.91 12.31
CA GLY A 671 30.97 -23.07 13.11
C GLY A 671 30.21 -23.28 14.42
N THR A 672 29.32 -22.37 14.86
CA THR A 672 28.43 -22.61 16.01
C THR A 672 27.67 -23.91 15.81
N THR A 673 27.59 -24.75 16.85
CA THR A 673 26.92 -26.06 16.79
C THR A 673 25.62 -26.13 17.58
N VAL A 674 24.59 -26.77 17.01
CA VAL A 674 23.33 -27.13 17.68
C VAL A 674 23.02 -28.62 17.52
N LEU A 675 22.02 -29.16 18.23
CA LEU A 675 21.69 -30.59 18.21
C LEU A 675 20.62 -30.95 17.15
N ASP A 676 21.04 -31.62 16.08
CA ASP A 676 20.21 -32.27 15.07
C ASP A 676 19.69 -33.63 15.57
N VAL A 677 18.79 -33.59 16.57
CA VAL A 677 18.19 -34.77 17.22
C VAL A 677 16.69 -34.57 17.46
N GLN A 678 15.89 -35.59 17.14
CA GLN A 678 14.42 -35.61 17.28
C GLN A 678 14.01 -35.59 18.77
N THR A 679 13.95 -34.39 19.35
CA THR A 679 13.60 -34.11 20.75
C THR A 679 12.83 -32.79 20.80
N SER A 680 12.02 -32.58 21.85
CA SER A 680 11.23 -31.36 22.01
C SER A 680 12.11 -30.10 21.91
N ILE A 681 11.70 -29.13 21.10
CA ILE A 681 12.31 -27.80 21.06
C ILE A 681 11.35 -26.84 21.74
N TYR A 682 11.81 -26.14 22.78
CA TYR A 682 10.97 -25.21 23.53
C TYR A 682 10.55 -24.04 22.64
N GLY A 683 9.25 -23.74 22.59
CA GLY A 683 8.69 -22.67 21.76
C GLY A 683 8.44 -23.03 20.29
N TYR A 684 8.76 -24.26 19.83
CA TYR A 684 8.44 -24.67 18.45
C TYR A 684 6.93 -24.89 18.22
N GLY A 685 6.20 -25.22 19.27
CA GLY A 685 4.76 -25.49 19.25
C GLY A 685 4.27 -25.88 20.64
N GLY A 686 3.37 -26.86 20.72
CA GLY A 686 2.95 -27.45 22.00
C GLY A 686 4.01 -28.35 22.64
N ASP A 687 3.72 -28.83 23.85
CA ASP A 687 4.60 -29.75 24.60
C ASP A 687 5.03 -30.96 23.74
N ASN A 688 6.32 -31.29 23.77
CA ASN A 688 6.94 -32.37 22.98
C ASN A 688 6.91 -32.21 21.45
N SER A 689 6.76 -30.99 20.92
CA SER A 689 6.86 -30.72 19.47
C SER A 689 8.28 -30.41 18.99
N TYR A 690 8.56 -30.80 17.74
CA TYR A 690 9.77 -30.53 16.97
C TYR A 690 9.44 -30.66 15.47
N PRO A 691 10.23 -30.07 14.55
CA PRO A 691 9.98 -30.22 13.12
C PRO A 691 10.33 -31.62 12.61
N ASN A 692 9.60 -32.10 11.59
CA ASN A 692 9.98 -33.31 10.87
C ASN A 692 11.39 -33.16 10.26
N GLY A 693 12.24 -34.15 10.48
CA GLY A 693 13.58 -34.25 9.89
C GLY A 693 13.94 -35.71 9.66
N ASP A 694 14.33 -36.05 8.43
CA ASP A 694 14.58 -37.42 7.97
C ASP A 694 15.91 -38.01 8.47
N TYR A 695 16.72 -37.19 9.13
CA TYR A 695 18.09 -37.50 9.55
C TYR A 695 18.33 -37.03 10.98
N ILE A 696 19.31 -37.67 11.64
CA ILE A 696 19.78 -37.34 12.99
C ILE A 696 21.30 -37.41 12.94
N ASN A 697 21.98 -36.26 13.07
CA ASN A 697 23.44 -36.20 13.07
C ASN A 697 24.06 -36.03 14.47
N GLY A 698 23.26 -35.71 15.49
CA GLY A 698 23.81 -35.23 16.77
C GLY A 698 24.22 -33.76 16.64
N PRO A 699 25.37 -33.32 17.19
CA PRO A 699 25.88 -31.97 16.95
C PRO A 699 26.12 -31.68 15.46
N ILE A 700 25.71 -30.50 14.99
CA ILE A 700 25.90 -30.03 13.61
C ILE A 700 26.28 -28.55 13.61
N THR A 701 27.24 -28.13 12.77
CA THR A 701 27.61 -26.71 12.61
C THR A 701 26.55 -25.95 11.81
N MET A 702 26.46 -24.63 11.98
CA MET A 702 25.53 -23.77 11.24
C MET A 702 25.73 -23.90 9.71
N ARG A 703 26.98 -23.93 9.23
CA ARG A 703 27.30 -24.17 7.81
C ARG A 703 26.68 -25.48 7.32
N ARG A 704 26.95 -26.59 8.00
CA ARG A 704 26.49 -27.92 7.61
C ARG A 704 24.96 -28.05 7.70
N ALA A 705 24.34 -27.33 8.64
CA ALA A 705 22.88 -27.24 8.77
C ALA A 705 22.22 -26.43 7.63
N LEU A 706 22.86 -25.35 7.14
CA LEU A 706 22.40 -24.62 5.95
C LEU A 706 22.56 -25.47 4.69
N GLU A 707 23.75 -26.05 4.49
CA GLU A 707 24.13 -26.85 3.33
C GLU A 707 23.23 -28.09 3.14
N LEU A 708 23.02 -28.87 4.20
CA LEU A 708 22.06 -29.98 4.20
C LEU A 708 20.60 -29.52 4.31
N SER A 709 20.35 -28.24 4.59
CA SER A 709 19.02 -27.64 4.71
C SER A 709 18.14 -28.22 5.84
N HIS A 710 18.74 -28.75 6.91
CA HIS A 710 18.01 -29.47 7.97
C HIS A 710 17.02 -28.59 8.74
N ASN A 711 15.97 -29.22 9.27
CA ASN A 711 14.83 -28.53 9.89
C ASN A 711 15.01 -28.35 11.41
N ILE A 712 15.48 -29.38 12.12
CA ILE A 712 15.72 -29.34 13.57
C ILE A 712 16.77 -28.26 13.92
N PRO A 713 17.92 -28.13 13.24
CA PRO A 713 18.91 -27.10 13.54
C PRO A 713 18.40 -25.69 13.27
N ALA A 714 17.69 -25.47 12.16
CA ALA A 714 17.11 -24.17 11.82
C ALA A 714 16.06 -23.72 12.88
N ALA A 715 15.25 -24.65 13.37
CA ALA A 715 14.34 -24.39 14.48
C ALA A 715 15.08 -24.06 15.79
N ARG A 716 16.21 -24.72 16.08
CA ARG A 716 17.06 -24.39 17.24
C ARG A 716 17.71 -23.03 17.13
N PHE A 717 18.38 -22.70 16.02
CA PHE A 717 18.96 -21.37 15.83
C PHE A 717 17.89 -20.27 15.96
N LEU A 718 16.69 -20.47 15.40
CA LEU A 718 15.58 -19.52 15.58
C LEU A 718 15.16 -19.36 17.05
N LEU A 719 15.03 -20.44 17.81
CA LEU A 719 14.39 -20.42 19.14
C LEU A 719 15.38 -20.23 20.29
N GLU A 720 16.61 -20.72 20.14
CA GLU A 720 17.65 -20.76 21.18
C GLU A 720 18.66 -19.60 21.02
N HIS A 721 18.84 -19.04 19.81
CA HIS A 721 19.81 -17.96 19.53
C HIS A 721 19.14 -16.63 19.10
N VAL A 722 18.17 -16.67 18.18
CA VAL A 722 17.58 -15.45 17.56
C VAL A 722 16.37 -14.90 18.32
N GLY A 723 15.37 -15.75 18.56
CA GLY A 723 14.02 -15.39 19.02
C GLY A 723 13.05 -15.02 17.89
N ILE A 724 11.80 -15.51 17.98
CA ILE A 724 10.72 -15.27 16.99
C ILE A 724 10.50 -13.77 16.73
N ASP A 725 10.48 -12.92 17.76
CA ASP A 725 10.29 -11.48 17.60
C ASP A 725 11.41 -10.81 16.80
N ARG A 726 12.67 -11.19 17.04
CA ARG A 726 13.84 -10.64 16.34
C ARG A 726 13.88 -11.07 14.87
N SER A 727 13.61 -12.35 14.60
CA SER A 727 13.50 -12.90 13.24
C SER A 727 12.40 -12.19 12.43
N PHE A 728 11.21 -12.03 13.03
CA PHE A 728 10.10 -11.29 12.42
C PHE A 728 10.45 -9.82 12.15
N SER A 729 11.16 -9.16 13.08
CA SER A 729 11.64 -7.79 12.88
C SER A 729 12.63 -7.70 11.71
N TYR A 730 13.66 -8.54 11.65
CA TYR A 730 14.61 -8.51 10.53
C TYR A 730 13.92 -8.70 9.17
N LEU A 731 12.98 -9.63 9.06
CA LEU A 731 12.19 -9.82 7.83
C LEU A 731 11.32 -8.60 7.48
N THR A 732 10.83 -7.85 8.48
CA THR A 732 10.12 -6.59 8.24
C THR A 732 11.08 -5.51 7.70
N GLU A 733 12.30 -5.44 8.24
CA GLU A 733 13.36 -4.55 7.75
C GLU A 733 13.92 -5.00 6.38
N GLU A 734 13.82 -6.28 6.02
CA GLU A 734 14.08 -6.82 4.66
C GLU A 734 12.92 -6.55 3.67
N GLY A 735 11.87 -5.83 4.09
CA GLY A 735 10.77 -5.40 3.22
C GLY A 735 9.67 -6.42 2.95
N PHE A 736 9.56 -7.50 3.74
CA PHE A 736 8.41 -8.41 3.69
C PHE A 736 7.18 -7.77 4.37
N ASP A 737 5.98 -7.94 3.79
CA ASP A 737 4.75 -7.44 4.42
C ASP A 737 4.48 -8.21 5.74
N PRO A 738 4.30 -7.52 6.88
CA PRO A 738 4.03 -8.18 8.17
C PRO A 738 2.77 -9.06 8.23
N SER A 739 1.87 -8.98 7.23
CA SER A 739 0.69 -9.82 7.08
C SER A 739 0.93 -11.10 6.26
N HIS A 740 2.02 -11.16 5.47
CA HIS A 740 2.49 -12.35 4.77
C HIS A 740 3.29 -13.29 5.69
N LEU A 741 3.86 -12.74 6.77
CA LEU A 741 4.70 -13.45 7.73
C LEU A 741 3.89 -14.21 8.80
N ASP A 742 3.98 -15.54 8.82
CA ASP A 742 3.47 -16.32 9.95
C ASP A 742 4.46 -16.26 11.12
N LYS A 743 4.04 -15.61 12.21
CA LYS A 743 4.88 -15.37 13.39
C LYS A 743 4.97 -16.59 14.32
N THR A 744 5.31 -17.75 13.75
CA THR A 744 5.58 -19.00 14.47
C THR A 744 6.95 -19.56 14.13
N ALA A 745 7.41 -20.54 14.90
CA ALA A 745 8.66 -21.22 14.60
C ALA A 745 8.65 -21.98 13.25
N ALA A 746 7.49 -22.47 12.82
CA ALA A 746 7.33 -23.11 11.51
C ALA A 746 7.30 -22.06 10.38
N GLY A 747 6.55 -20.97 10.58
CA GLY A 747 6.47 -19.84 9.66
C GLY A 747 7.84 -19.28 9.30
N LEU A 748 8.68 -19.06 10.33
CA LEU A 748 9.99 -18.43 10.20
C LEU A 748 11.12 -19.45 9.92
N ALA A 749 11.30 -20.50 10.72
CA ALA A 749 12.46 -21.39 10.54
C ALA A 749 12.34 -22.37 9.36
N LEU A 750 11.11 -22.67 8.91
CA LEU A 750 10.88 -23.61 7.80
C LEU A 750 10.34 -22.94 6.53
N GLY A 751 10.03 -21.64 6.56
CA GLY A 751 9.38 -20.95 5.45
C GLY A 751 7.95 -21.43 5.21
N ALA A 752 7.17 -21.60 6.28
CA ALA A 752 5.72 -21.79 6.19
C ALA A 752 4.94 -20.46 6.05
N SER A 753 5.61 -19.31 6.20
CA SER A 753 5.08 -17.99 5.84
C SER A 753 4.78 -17.90 4.35
N SER A 754 3.61 -17.37 3.98
CA SER A 754 3.18 -17.24 2.59
C SER A 754 3.60 -15.89 2.03
N VAL A 755 4.65 -15.87 1.21
CA VAL A 755 5.26 -14.65 0.67
C VAL A 755 5.31 -14.66 -0.87
N THR A 756 5.52 -13.50 -1.48
CA THR A 756 5.64 -13.32 -2.92
C THR A 756 7.04 -13.69 -3.43
N THR A 757 7.20 -13.76 -4.75
CA THR A 757 8.51 -13.99 -5.39
C THR A 757 9.37 -12.70 -5.34
N LEU A 758 8.72 -11.53 -5.38
CA LEU A 758 9.40 -10.24 -5.29
C LEU A 758 10.03 -10.01 -3.91
N GLU A 759 9.29 -10.19 -2.81
CA GLU A 759 9.82 -10.03 -1.44
C GLU A 759 11.03 -10.95 -1.19
N MET A 760 10.95 -12.22 -1.64
CA MET A 760 12.07 -13.15 -1.55
C MET A 760 13.29 -12.72 -2.37
N THR A 761 13.09 -12.05 -3.50
CA THR A 761 14.20 -11.50 -4.30
C THR A 761 14.82 -10.30 -3.59
N ALA A 762 14.00 -9.46 -2.95
CA ALA A 762 14.45 -8.30 -2.17
C ALA A 762 15.28 -8.69 -0.94
N GLY A 763 14.83 -9.69 -0.16
CA GLY A 763 15.59 -10.20 1.00
C GLY A 763 16.93 -10.83 0.59
N TYR A 764 16.96 -11.59 -0.53
CA TYR A 764 18.23 -12.09 -1.07
C TYR A 764 19.12 -10.95 -1.61
N ALA A 765 18.55 -9.90 -2.18
CA ALA A 765 19.30 -8.74 -2.68
C ALA A 765 19.91 -7.92 -1.52
N CYS A 766 19.21 -7.81 -0.39
CA CYS A 766 19.75 -7.26 0.85
C CYS A 766 21.04 -7.99 1.28
N LEU A 767 21.03 -9.33 1.28
CA LEU A 767 22.25 -10.11 1.55
C LEU A 767 23.32 -9.93 0.47
N ALA A 768 22.96 -9.89 -0.81
CA ALA A 768 23.90 -9.68 -1.92
C ALA A 768 24.58 -8.30 -1.86
N ASN A 769 23.89 -7.29 -1.35
CA ASN A 769 24.35 -5.90 -1.22
C ASN A 769 24.93 -5.60 0.17
N GLY A 770 25.75 -6.51 0.72
CA GLY A 770 26.43 -6.29 2.01
C GLY A 770 25.51 -6.09 3.22
N GLY A 771 24.25 -6.55 3.17
CA GLY A 771 23.26 -6.35 4.24
C GLY A 771 22.49 -5.03 4.15
N VAL A 772 22.57 -4.31 3.03
CA VAL A 772 21.79 -3.09 2.74
C VAL A 772 20.55 -3.43 1.92
N TYR A 773 19.38 -3.24 2.52
CA TYR A 773 18.11 -3.29 1.80
C TYR A 773 17.95 -2.07 0.90
N ILE A 774 17.40 -2.29 -0.29
CA ILE A 774 16.90 -1.24 -1.19
C ILE A 774 15.54 -1.72 -1.72
N ALA A 775 14.52 -0.89 -1.63
CA ALA A 775 13.16 -1.26 -2.00
C ALA A 775 13.03 -1.59 -3.50
N PRO A 776 12.39 -2.72 -3.86
CA PRO A 776 12.16 -3.09 -5.26
C PRO A 776 11.35 -2.03 -5.99
N HIS A 777 11.84 -1.62 -7.17
CA HIS A 777 11.14 -0.68 -8.04
C HIS A 777 11.45 -0.95 -9.51
N ALA A 778 10.56 -0.53 -10.40
CA ALA A 778 10.63 -0.78 -11.84
C ALA A 778 10.76 0.49 -12.70
N TYR A 779 10.84 1.69 -12.11
CA TYR A 779 11.13 2.94 -12.84
C TYR A 779 12.57 3.43 -12.58
N ILE A 780 13.26 3.88 -13.63
CA ILE A 780 14.48 4.69 -13.52
C ILE A 780 14.11 6.17 -13.47
N THR A 781 13.13 6.61 -14.27
CA THR A 781 12.72 8.01 -14.35
C THR A 781 11.33 8.14 -14.97
N VAL A 782 10.49 8.99 -14.38
CA VAL A 782 9.21 9.42 -14.97
C VAL A 782 9.24 10.90 -15.28
N LYS A 783 8.89 11.27 -16.51
CA LYS A 783 8.73 12.65 -16.97
C LYS A 783 7.30 12.94 -17.39
N ASP A 784 6.84 14.17 -17.26
CA ASP A 784 5.54 14.58 -17.81
C ASP A 784 5.57 14.71 -19.35
N ARG A 785 4.40 14.96 -19.94
CA ARG A 785 4.23 15.21 -21.39
C ARG A 785 4.97 16.42 -21.96
N PHE A 786 5.67 17.19 -21.12
CA PHE A 786 6.49 18.34 -21.51
C PHE A 786 7.98 18.09 -21.26
N GLY A 787 8.35 16.89 -20.78
CA GLY A 787 9.73 16.49 -20.46
C GLY A 787 10.21 16.93 -19.08
N ASN A 788 9.35 17.48 -18.22
CA ASN A 788 9.72 17.82 -16.84
C ASN A 788 9.86 16.54 -16.02
N LEU A 789 10.87 16.47 -15.15
CA LEU A 789 11.02 15.38 -14.19
C LEU A 789 9.87 15.37 -13.18
N VAL A 790 9.33 14.17 -12.89
CA VAL A 790 8.23 13.95 -11.93
C VAL A 790 8.65 12.96 -10.85
N LEU A 791 9.37 11.90 -11.21
CA LEU A 791 9.86 10.88 -10.31
C LEU A 791 11.23 10.38 -10.80
N ASP A 792 12.15 10.16 -9.87
CA ASP A 792 13.41 9.44 -10.06
C ASP A 792 13.69 8.58 -8.82
N GLU A 793 14.77 7.79 -8.89
CA GLU A 793 15.19 6.84 -7.86
C GLU A 793 15.59 7.51 -6.52
N SER A 794 15.66 8.85 -6.43
CA SER A 794 16.09 9.53 -5.19
C SER A 794 15.07 9.41 -4.04
N GLY A 795 13.87 8.90 -4.31
CA GLY A 795 12.83 8.60 -3.32
C GLY A 795 12.75 7.14 -2.89
N VAL A 796 13.60 6.25 -3.43
CA VAL A 796 13.64 4.83 -3.10
C VAL A 796 14.13 4.63 -1.66
N GLU A 797 13.50 3.69 -0.96
CA GLU A 797 13.77 3.39 0.44
C GLU A 797 15.00 2.47 0.57
N THR A 798 15.92 2.79 1.49
CA THR A 798 17.13 2.01 1.72
C THR A 798 17.69 2.20 3.13
N HIS A 799 18.16 1.10 3.72
CA HIS A 799 18.75 1.05 5.06
C HIS A 799 19.58 -0.22 5.27
N GLN A 800 20.47 -0.19 6.26
CA GLN A 800 21.26 -1.35 6.67
C GLN A 800 20.41 -2.26 7.57
N VAL A 801 20.25 -3.54 7.19
CA VAL A 801 19.52 -4.55 7.97
C VAL A 801 20.50 -5.45 8.75
N PHE A 802 21.53 -5.94 8.06
CA PHE A 802 22.59 -6.78 8.63
C PHE A 802 23.95 -6.10 8.47
N SER A 803 24.93 -6.43 9.32
CA SER A 803 26.30 -6.01 9.10
C SER A 803 26.87 -6.65 7.82
N GLU A 804 27.79 -5.94 7.14
CA GLU A 804 28.51 -6.48 5.98
C GLU A 804 29.21 -7.81 6.29
N SER A 805 29.70 -7.97 7.53
CA SER A 805 30.27 -9.22 8.03
C SER A 805 29.26 -10.38 8.10
N THR A 806 28.01 -10.11 8.50
CA THR A 806 26.94 -11.12 8.47
C THR A 806 26.58 -11.49 7.04
N ALA A 807 26.37 -10.51 6.17
CA ALA A 807 26.07 -10.74 4.75
C ALA A 807 27.16 -11.59 4.07
N TRP A 808 28.43 -11.28 4.33
CA TRP A 808 29.58 -12.04 3.83
C TRP A 808 29.59 -13.50 4.34
N LEU A 809 29.40 -13.72 5.64
CA LEU A 809 29.38 -15.07 6.23
C LEU A 809 28.21 -15.91 5.71
N VAL A 810 27.03 -15.32 5.48
CA VAL A 810 25.89 -16.01 4.87
C VAL A 810 26.16 -16.35 3.39
N THR A 811 26.82 -15.45 2.65
CA THR A 811 27.23 -15.70 1.26
C THR A 811 28.16 -16.91 1.17
N ASP A 812 29.24 -16.93 1.97
CA ASP A 812 30.21 -18.04 2.03
C ASP A 812 29.56 -19.39 2.42
N MET A 813 28.59 -19.38 3.33
CA MET A 813 27.78 -20.57 3.64
C MET A 813 26.88 -21.00 2.45
N MET A 814 26.33 -20.06 1.69
CA MET A 814 25.51 -20.36 0.50
C MET A 814 26.34 -20.74 -0.74
N GLU A 815 27.59 -20.29 -0.86
CA GLU A 815 28.56 -20.79 -1.85
C GLU A 815 28.89 -22.26 -1.57
N THR A 816 29.08 -22.63 -0.29
CA THR A 816 29.27 -24.05 0.11
C THR A 816 28.08 -24.92 -0.33
N ASN A 817 26.85 -24.40 -0.22
CA ASN A 817 25.66 -25.10 -0.72
C ASN A 817 25.66 -25.29 -2.25
N MET A 818 26.33 -24.42 -3.02
CA MET A 818 26.47 -24.53 -4.48
C MET A 818 27.59 -25.48 -4.93
N THR A 819 28.59 -25.75 -4.10
CA THR A 819 29.72 -26.64 -4.44
C THR A 819 29.56 -28.06 -3.90
N GLU A 820 29.01 -28.22 -2.70
CA GLU A 820 28.93 -29.51 -1.99
C GLU A 820 27.49 -29.90 -1.59
N GLY A 821 26.60 -28.91 -1.44
CA GLY A 821 25.25 -29.08 -0.92
C GLY A 821 24.11 -29.31 -1.93
N LEU A 822 22.91 -28.92 -1.52
CA LEU A 822 21.68 -29.04 -2.32
C LEU A 822 21.56 -27.99 -3.44
N GLY A 823 22.49 -27.05 -3.55
CA GLY A 823 22.57 -26.03 -4.60
C GLY A 823 23.36 -26.45 -5.84
N VAL A 824 24.08 -27.59 -5.82
CA VAL A 824 25.03 -28.02 -6.89
C VAL A 824 24.43 -28.09 -8.32
N LYS A 825 23.10 -28.11 -8.47
CA LYS A 825 22.42 -28.05 -9.77
C LYS A 825 22.11 -26.65 -10.30
N ALA A 826 22.35 -25.62 -9.49
CA ALA A 826 22.22 -24.21 -9.84
C ALA A 826 23.59 -23.52 -10.08
N HIS A 827 24.71 -24.17 -9.75
CA HIS A 827 26.06 -23.61 -9.92
C HIS A 827 26.32 -23.15 -11.36
N LEU A 828 26.54 -21.85 -11.54
CA LEU A 828 26.77 -21.21 -12.85
C LEU A 828 28.19 -21.55 -13.36
N ASP A 829 28.33 -21.75 -14.67
CA ASP A 829 29.64 -22.01 -15.31
C ASP A 829 30.31 -20.70 -15.77
N THR A 830 29.59 -19.57 -15.74
CA THR A 830 30.03 -18.24 -16.21
C THR A 830 30.63 -17.34 -15.12
N VAL A 831 30.02 -17.28 -13.94
CA VAL A 831 30.40 -16.39 -12.83
C VAL A 831 30.25 -17.08 -11.47
N LYS A 832 30.89 -16.55 -10.43
CA LYS A 832 30.63 -16.99 -9.04
C LYS A 832 29.14 -16.85 -8.71
N SER A 833 28.60 -17.81 -7.97
CA SER A 833 27.18 -17.85 -7.62
C SER A 833 26.98 -18.56 -6.28
N CYS A 834 26.11 -17.99 -5.46
CA CYS A 834 25.64 -18.58 -4.21
C CYS A 834 24.11 -18.78 -4.29
N GLY A 835 23.55 -19.65 -3.44
CA GLY A 835 22.10 -19.74 -3.33
C GLY A 835 21.60 -20.88 -2.46
N LYS A 836 20.28 -21.00 -2.36
CA LYS A 836 19.59 -21.92 -1.46
C LYS A 836 18.29 -22.45 -2.05
N THR A 837 18.14 -23.77 -1.99
CA THR A 837 16.91 -24.51 -2.30
C THR A 837 15.84 -24.32 -1.23
N GLY A 838 14.59 -24.14 -1.64
CA GLY A 838 13.41 -24.22 -0.77
C GLY A 838 12.42 -25.29 -1.24
N THR A 839 11.81 -26.00 -0.31
CA THR A 839 10.77 -27.00 -0.56
C THR A 839 9.73 -26.86 0.56
N HIS A 840 8.46 -26.86 0.22
CA HIS A 840 7.36 -26.95 1.19
C HIS A 840 6.39 -28.06 0.75
N GLU A 841 6.19 -29.06 1.63
CA GLU A 841 5.24 -30.20 1.58
C GLU A 841 4.88 -30.83 0.20
N HIS A 842 5.76 -30.70 -0.79
CA HIS A 842 5.57 -31.05 -2.22
C HIS A 842 4.59 -30.17 -3.02
N GLN A 843 3.97 -29.13 -2.46
CA GLN A 843 3.17 -28.15 -3.23
C GLN A 843 4.04 -27.03 -3.83
N VAL A 844 5.18 -26.71 -3.20
CA VAL A 844 6.10 -25.66 -3.66
C VAL A 844 7.54 -26.15 -3.69
N ILE A 845 8.24 -25.81 -4.78
CA ILE A 845 9.70 -25.86 -4.87
C ILE A 845 10.23 -24.50 -5.32
N SER A 846 11.36 -24.07 -4.75
CA SER A 846 11.96 -22.78 -5.02
C SER A 846 13.49 -22.84 -5.02
N PHE A 847 14.10 -21.83 -5.64
CA PHE A 847 15.53 -21.56 -5.56
C PHE A 847 15.76 -20.05 -5.52
N GLY A 848 16.45 -19.57 -4.49
CA GLY A 848 16.94 -18.19 -4.40
C GLY A 848 18.46 -18.16 -4.49
N GLY A 849 19.03 -17.21 -5.22
CA GLY A 849 20.48 -17.08 -5.34
C GLY A 849 20.90 -15.75 -5.97
N TYR A 850 22.20 -15.48 -5.92
CA TYR A 850 22.78 -14.27 -6.49
C TYR A 850 24.23 -14.46 -6.95
N THR A 851 24.60 -13.59 -7.88
CA THR A 851 25.94 -13.45 -8.48
C THR A 851 26.55 -12.11 -8.04
N PRO A 852 27.80 -11.79 -8.41
CA PRO A 852 28.39 -10.45 -8.21
C PRO A 852 27.68 -9.28 -8.91
N TYR A 853 26.51 -9.49 -9.53
CA TYR A 853 25.80 -8.49 -10.32
C TYR A 853 24.29 -8.51 -10.11
N TYR A 854 23.69 -9.71 -10.06
CA TYR A 854 22.24 -9.88 -10.09
C TYR A 854 21.76 -10.91 -9.06
N THR A 855 20.60 -10.62 -8.48
CA THR A 855 19.87 -11.51 -7.57
C THR A 855 18.62 -12.04 -8.26
N SER A 856 18.29 -13.32 -8.06
CA SER A 856 17.04 -13.89 -8.57
C SER A 856 16.45 -14.95 -7.65
N PHE A 857 15.12 -14.85 -7.44
CA PHE A 857 14.32 -15.91 -6.83
C PHE A 857 13.37 -16.53 -7.85
N LEU A 858 13.31 -17.87 -7.84
CA LEU A 858 12.40 -18.69 -8.64
C LEU A 858 11.48 -19.49 -7.71
N ARG A 859 10.17 -19.47 -7.97
CA ARG A 859 9.17 -20.35 -7.35
C ARG A 859 8.42 -21.14 -8.43
N VAL A 860 8.17 -22.43 -8.16
CA VAL A 860 7.38 -23.33 -9.00
C VAL A 860 6.36 -24.06 -8.12
N SER A 861 5.08 -23.93 -8.46
CA SER A 861 3.94 -24.44 -7.68
C SER A 861 2.63 -24.40 -8.49
N ALA A 862 1.55 -24.96 -7.97
CA ALA A 862 0.21 -24.82 -8.56
C ALA A 862 -0.62 -23.74 -7.83
N ASP A 863 -1.47 -23.02 -8.56
CA ASP A 863 -2.29 -21.91 -8.00
C ASP A 863 -3.26 -22.38 -6.91
N ASN A 864 -3.81 -23.59 -7.06
CA ASN A 864 -4.71 -24.20 -6.08
C ASN A 864 -3.97 -24.88 -4.91
N TYR A 865 -2.64 -24.71 -4.82
CA TYR A 865 -1.77 -25.35 -3.84
C TYR A 865 -1.85 -26.90 -3.85
N ALA A 866 -2.05 -27.50 -5.03
CA ALA A 866 -2.06 -28.95 -5.17
C ALA A 866 -0.69 -29.59 -4.93
N TYR A 867 -0.71 -30.79 -4.33
CA TYR A 867 0.45 -31.65 -4.15
C TYR A 867 1.06 -32.05 -5.49
N MET A 868 2.35 -31.76 -5.70
CA MET A 868 3.08 -32.04 -6.93
C MET A 868 3.94 -33.30 -6.81
N THR A 869 3.61 -34.32 -7.59
CA THR A 869 4.43 -35.53 -7.75
C THR A 869 5.78 -35.22 -8.39
N ASN A 870 6.82 -35.94 -7.95
CA ASN A 870 8.23 -35.78 -8.37
C ASN A 870 8.82 -34.38 -8.15
N SER A 871 8.26 -33.57 -7.23
CA SER A 871 8.79 -32.26 -6.86
C SER A 871 10.13 -32.37 -6.11
N SER A 872 11.18 -31.75 -6.64
CA SER A 872 12.46 -31.60 -5.96
C SER A 872 13.21 -30.36 -6.43
N SER A 873 13.52 -29.45 -5.51
CA SER A 873 14.24 -28.21 -5.82
C SER A 873 15.66 -28.46 -6.36
N TYR A 874 16.25 -29.62 -6.09
CA TYR A 874 17.53 -30.05 -6.67
C TYR A 874 17.41 -30.55 -8.13
N TYR A 875 16.30 -31.20 -8.50
CA TYR A 875 16.11 -31.76 -9.85
C TYR A 875 15.27 -30.88 -10.79
N GLN A 876 14.55 -29.89 -10.26
CA GLN A 876 13.73 -28.96 -11.03
C GLN A 876 14.12 -27.49 -10.84
N ALA A 877 13.96 -26.93 -9.63
CA ALA A 877 14.12 -25.49 -9.41
C ALA A 877 15.56 -25.00 -9.67
N ALA A 878 16.57 -25.70 -9.13
CA ALA A 878 17.98 -25.35 -9.33
C ALA A 878 18.44 -25.41 -10.81
N PRO A 879 18.14 -26.49 -11.58
CA PRO A 879 18.36 -26.49 -13.03
C PRO A 879 17.63 -25.39 -13.80
N LEU A 880 16.39 -25.06 -13.43
CA LEU A 880 15.61 -24.01 -14.09
C LEU A 880 16.22 -22.62 -13.81
N TRP A 881 16.56 -22.32 -12.56
CA TRP A 881 17.26 -21.09 -12.17
C TRP A 881 18.57 -20.91 -12.94
N LYS A 882 19.42 -21.95 -13.02
CA LYS A 882 20.63 -21.92 -13.86
C LYS A 882 20.32 -21.68 -15.33
N SER A 883 19.24 -22.26 -15.87
CA SER A 883 18.95 -22.18 -17.31
C SER A 883 18.64 -20.78 -17.84
N TYR A 884 18.31 -19.80 -16.98
CA TYR A 884 18.31 -18.38 -17.34
C TYR A 884 19.46 -17.57 -16.72
N MET A 885 19.90 -17.88 -15.49
CA MET A 885 20.97 -17.11 -14.82
C MET A 885 22.37 -17.32 -15.42
N ASP A 886 22.69 -18.48 -16.00
CA ASP A 886 23.98 -18.70 -16.66
C ASP A 886 24.08 -17.88 -17.97
N PRO A 887 23.09 -17.94 -18.90
CA PRO A 887 23.09 -17.09 -20.09
C PRO A 887 23.05 -15.58 -19.76
N ILE A 888 22.29 -15.15 -18.76
CA ILE A 888 22.24 -13.73 -18.32
C ILE A 888 23.58 -13.27 -17.70
N SER A 889 24.41 -14.20 -17.23
CA SER A 889 25.74 -13.92 -16.70
C SER A 889 26.87 -14.06 -17.75
N GLU A 890 26.56 -14.36 -19.02
CA GLU A 890 27.57 -14.43 -20.09
C GLU A 890 28.28 -13.08 -20.27
N GLY A 891 29.62 -13.10 -20.22
CA GLY A 891 30.45 -11.90 -20.30
C GLY A 891 30.71 -11.19 -18.97
N GLY A 892 30.15 -11.68 -17.86
CA GLY A 892 30.59 -11.34 -16.51
C GLY A 892 32.03 -11.78 -16.22
N ASP A 893 32.61 -11.25 -15.14
CA ASP A 893 33.96 -11.62 -14.69
C ASP A 893 33.90 -12.88 -13.81
N PRO A 894 34.49 -14.02 -14.22
CA PRO A 894 34.47 -15.27 -13.45
C PRO A 894 35.29 -15.21 -12.15
N ASP A 895 36.27 -14.29 -12.06
CA ASP A 895 37.12 -14.12 -10.89
C ASP A 895 36.54 -13.10 -9.88
N LYS A 896 35.47 -12.36 -10.23
CA LYS A 896 34.86 -11.37 -9.33
C LYS A 896 34.18 -12.06 -8.13
N GLU A 897 34.50 -11.57 -6.92
CA GLU A 897 33.85 -11.98 -5.68
C GLU A 897 32.39 -11.51 -5.61
N ILE A 898 31.52 -12.29 -4.93
CA ILE A 898 30.08 -11.99 -4.84
C ILE A 898 29.83 -10.73 -3.99
N GLN A 899 30.56 -10.58 -2.88
CA GLN A 899 30.54 -9.40 -2.02
C GLN A 899 31.63 -8.40 -2.43
N GLU A 900 31.39 -7.10 -2.28
CA GLU A 900 32.33 -6.05 -2.70
C GLU A 900 33.64 -6.03 -1.90
N LYS A 901 33.61 -6.40 -0.61
CA LYS A 901 34.77 -6.39 0.30
C LYS A 901 35.24 -7.80 0.62
N THR A 902 36.55 -7.97 0.77
CA THR A 902 37.13 -9.27 1.14
C THR A 902 36.97 -9.58 2.63
N ALA A 903 37.16 -10.84 3.00
CA ALA A 903 37.21 -11.25 4.40
C ALA A 903 38.22 -10.42 5.21
N GLU A 904 39.41 -10.17 4.66
CA GLU A 904 40.47 -9.39 5.31
C GLU A 904 40.08 -7.92 5.53
N GLU A 905 39.34 -7.31 4.60
CA GLU A 905 38.85 -5.92 4.73
C GLU A 905 37.75 -5.78 5.79
N LEU A 906 36.92 -6.83 5.95
CA LEU A 906 35.94 -6.97 7.03
C LEU A 906 36.56 -7.48 8.34
N GLY A 907 37.85 -7.79 8.36
CA GLY A 907 38.58 -8.36 9.51
C GLY A 907 38.21 -9.80 9.86
N ILE A 908 37.41 -10.47 9.02
CA ILE A 908 36.99 -11.86 9.13
C ILE A 908 38.22 -12.77 9.01
N GLN A 909 38.32 -13.76 9.90
CA GLN A 909 39.47 -14.67 9.97
C GLN A 909 39.02 -16.12 10.08
N LYS A 910 39.88 -17.04 9.63
CA LYS A 910 39.67 -18.48 9.80
C LYS A 910 40.14 -18.94 11.17
N TYR A 911 39.27 -19.68 11.85
CA TYR A 911 39.56 -20.37 13.10
C TYR A 911 39.46 -21.87 12.89
N LYS A 912 40.38 -22.65 13.48
CA LYS A 912 40.26 -24.10 13.50
C LYS A 912 39.34 -24.49 14.66
N VAL A 913 38.15 -25.00 14.33
CA VAL A 913 37.06 -25.21 15.29
C VAL A 913 36.62 -26.67 15.33
N CYS A 914 36.10 -27.08 16.47
CA CYS A 914 35.62 -28.43 16.72
C CYS A 914 34.20 -28.58 16.17
N THR A 915 34.01 -29.49 15.20
CA THR A 915 32.73 -29.67 14.48
C THR A 915 31.58 -30.18 15.35
N GLU A 916 31.89 -30.69 16.56
CA GLU A 916 30.91 -31.20 17.52
C GLU A 916 30.57 -30.20 18.66
N SER A 917 31.26 -29.07 18.78
CA SER A 917 31.07 -28.15 19.92
C SER A 917 31.13 -26.65 19.61
N GLY A 918 31.52 -26.23 18.39
CA GLY A 918 31.62 -24.81 18.03
C GLY A 918 32.70 -24.04 18.81
N MET A 919 33.60 -24.74 19.49
CA MET A 919 34.74 -24.19 20.23
C MET A 919 36.04 -24.35 19.42
N LEU A 920 37.11 -23.63 19.81
CA LEU A 920 38.43 -23.79 19.22
C LEU A 920 38.93 -25.24 19.39
N ALA A 921 39.38 -25.85 18.29
CA ALA A 921 39.76 -27.26 18.26
C ALA A 921 41.11 -27.51 18.95
N GLN A 922 41.15 -28.49 19.85
CA GLN A 922 42.41 -29.11 20.28
C GLN A 922 42.91 -30.10 19.22
N SER A 923 44.15 -30.58 19.34
CA SER A 923 44.82 -31.38 18.31
C SER A 923 44.21 -32.77 18.07
N TRP A 924 43.29 -33.21 18.94
CA TRP A 924 42.54 -34.46 18.87
C TRP A 924 41.03 -34.27 18.61
N CYS A 925 40.55 -33.04 18.42
CA CYS A 925 39.14 -32.78 18.09
C CYS A 925 38.84 -33.08 16.60
N PRO A 926 37.68 -33.67 16.26
CA PRO A 926 37.14 -33.60 14.91
C PRO A 926 36.92 -32.12 14.58
N SER A 927 37.50 -31.64 13.46
CA SER A 927 37.72 -30.20 13.29
C SER A 927 37.78 -29.74 11.84
N ALA A 928 37.28 -28.53 11.62
CA ALA A 928 37.25 -27.82 10.34
C ALA A 928 37.91 -26.44 10.49
N GLU A 929 38.17 -25.75 9.37
CA GLU A 929 38.41 -24.30 9.37
C GLU A 929 37.10 -23.59 9.09
N GLU A 930 36.71 -22.66 9.95
CA GLU A 930 35.51 -21.83 9.77
C GLU A 930 35.89 -20.36 9.84
N TYR A 931 35.28 -19.54 8.99
CA TYR A 931 35.39 -18.08 9.08
C TYR A 931 34.58 -17.57 10.28
N ALA A 932 35.07 -16.52 10.94
CA ALA A 932 34.30 -15.73 11.90
C ALA A 932 34.70 -14.25 11.85
N ALA A 933 33.71 -13.38 12.05
CA ALA A 933 33.95 -11.95 12.22
C ALA A 933 34.60 -11.65 13.59
N PRO A 934 35.30 -10.51 13.76
CA PRO A 934 36.06 -10.22 14.98
C PRO A 934 35.27 -10.30 16.31
N ASN A 935 33.97 -9.99 16.29
CA ASN A 935 33.09 -10.01 17.47
C ASN A 935 32.43 -11.38 17.70
N ASN A 936 32.51 -12.28 16.72
CA ASN A 936 31.81 -13.57 16.64
C ASN A 936 32.79 -14.75 16.78
N ALA A 937 34.09 -14.46 16.89
CA ALA A 937 35.14 -15.45 16.90
C ALA A 937 35.10 -16.34 18.17
N PRO A 938 35.19 -17.68 18.04
CA PRO A 938 35.23 -18.57 19.19
C PRO A 938 36.50 -18.33 20.02
N THR A 939 36.33 -18.12 21.32
CA THR A 939 37.43 -17.83 22.27
C THR A 939 37.75 -18.98 23.23
N GLU A 940 36.80 -19.89 23.45
CA GLU A 940 36.99 -21.05 24.33
C GLU A 940 37.57 -22.26 23.57
N LEU A 941 38.39 -23.07 24.26
CA LEU A 941 38.93 -24.33 23.74
C LEU A 941 37.96 -25.48 24.03
N CYS A 942 37.75 -26.35 23.05
CA CYS A 942 36.89 -27.53 23.21
C CYS A 942 37.41 -28.45 24.33
N THR A 943 36.56 -28.67 25.35
CA THR A 943 36.86 -29.54 26.50
C THR A 943 36.29 -30.95 26.37
N GLY A 944 35.41 -31.21 25.40
CA GLY A 944 34.68 -32.48 25.25
C GLY A 944 35.53 -33.67 24.81
N HIS A 945 36.58 -33.45 24.02
CA HIS A 945 37.48 -34.50 23.54
C HIS A 945 38.74 -34.60 24.40
N SER A 946 39.21 -35.81 24.69
CA SER A 946 40.45 -36.07 25.42
C SER A 946 41.24 -37.24 24.82
N TYR A 947 42.56 -37.24 25.00
CA TYR A 947 43.45 -38.24 24.43
C TYR A 947 43.74 -39.39 25.40
N GLY A 948 43.06 -40.53 25.21
CA GLY A 948 43.24 -41.73 26.00
C GLY A 948 44.49 -42.54 25.66
N SER A 949 45.68 -42.10 26.10
CA SER A 949 46.91 -42.91 25.99
C SER A 949 46.93 -44.04 27.02
N TRP A 950 46.43 -45.22 26.66
CA TRP A 950 46.43 -46.39 27.54
C TRP A 950 47.82 -47.03 27.65
N SER A 951 48.69 -46.46 28.48
CA SER A 951 50.06 -46.96 28.73
C SER A 951 50.07 -48.17 29.68
N GLY A 952 49.43 -49.26 29.27
CA GLY A 952 49.50 -50.55 29.96
C GLY A 952 50.80 -51.29 29.61
N GLU A 953 51.67 -51.52 30.59
CA GLU A 953 52.77 -52.50 30.46
C GLU A 953 52.19 -53.93 30.51
N GLY A 954 51.74 -54.48 29.37
CA GLY A 954 51.21 -55.85 29.33
C GLY A 954 50.80 -56.37 27.94
N ASP A 955 51.73 -57.09 27.30
CA ASP A 955 51.62 -57.97 26.11
C ASP A 955 50.91 -57.47 24.82
N ASP A 956 51.60 -57.68 23.70
CA ASP A 956 51.14 -57.32 22.35
C ASP A 956 49.86 -58.08 21.92
N THR A 957 48.70 -57.41 21.98
CA THR A 957 47.53 -57.78 21.17
C THR A 957 46.86 -56.54 20.57
N GLU A 958 46.74 -56.53 19.25
CA GLU A 958 46.21 -55.41 18.47
C GLU A 958 44.68 -55.36 18.55
N TYR A 959 44.15 -54.57 19.49
CA TYR A 959 42.73 -54.24 19.56
C TYR A 959 42.47 -52.88 18.91
N GLN A 960 41.80 -52.87 17.75
CA GLN A 960 41.15 -51.66 17.26
C GLN A 960 39.91 -51.38 18.12
N ALA A 961 39.86 -50.21 18.74
CA ALA A 961 38.70 -49.78 19.50
C ALA A 961 37.63 -49.23 18.54
N GLU A 962 36.60 -50.03 18.26
CA GLU A 962 35.34 -49.50 17.76
C GLU A 962 34.70 -48.66 18.88
N THR A 963 34.46 -47.38 18.62
CA THR A 963 33.95 -46.42 19.63
C THR A 963 32.44 -46.57 19.78
N ASP A 964 32.03 -47.49 20.65
CA ASP A 964 30.62 -47.77 20.94
C ASP A 964 30.04 -46.76 21.95
N TYR A 965 29.20 -45.83 21.47
CA TYR A 965 28.68 -44.71 22.27
C TYR A 965 27.49 -45.13 23.17
N SER A 966 27.78 -45.67 24.35
CA SER A 966 26.76 -45.91 25.39
C SER A 966 27.29 -45.68 26.82
N ASN A 967 27.35 -44.43 27.26
CA ASN A 967 27.85 -44.03 28.58
C ASN A 967 26.83 -44.27 29.73
N GLY A 968 26.37 -45.50 29.90
CA GLY A 968 25.58 -45.92 31.06
C GLY A 968 25.23 -47.42 31.02
N TRP A 969 24.68 -47.92 32.13
CA TRP A 969 24.29 -49.32 32.29
C TRP A 969 22.81 -49.44 32.68
N TRP A 970 22.19 -50.58 32.33
CA TRP A 970 20.80 -50.86 32.69
C TRP A 970 20.73 -51.81 33.89
N ASP A 971 19.89 -51.51 34.87
CA ASP A 971 19.67 -52.40 36.01
C ASP A 971 18.65 -53.52 35.73
N GLU A 972 18.53 -54.46 36.66
CA GLU A 972 17.63 -55.62 36.54
C GLU A 972 16.13 -55.28 36.55
N ASN A 973 15.76 -54.01 36.80
CA ASN A 973 14.39 -53.50 36.71
C ASN A 973 14.14 -52.72 35.39
N GLY A 974 15.18 -52.49 34.59
CA GLY A 974 15.10 -51.72 33.34
C GLY A 974 15.29 -50.21 33.53
N THR A 975 15.95 -49.76 34.61
CA THR A 975 16.37 -48.36 34.77
C THR A 975 17.73 -48.12 34.12
N PHE A 976 17.90 -47.03 33.36
CA PHE A 976 19.19 -46.62 32.82
C PHE A 976 19.94 -45.72 33.81
N HIS A 977 21.19 -46.08 34.12
CA HIS A 977 22.10 -45.37 35.01
C HIS A 977 23.26 -44.80 34.17
N PRO A 978 23.29 -43.48 33.89
CA PRO A 978 24.41 -42.88 33.16
C PRO A 978 25.68 -42.88 34.01
N TYR A 979 26.86 -42.85 33.37
CA TYR A 979 28.14 -42.73 34.07
C TYR A 979 28.46 -41.27 34.46
N THR A 980 27.72 -40.72 35.42
CA THR A 980 27.95 -39.39 36.00
C THR A 980 28.89 -39.46 37.21
N GLY A 981 30.19 -39.60 36.96
CA GLY A 981 31.18 -39.65 38.04
C GLY A 981 32.64 -39.64 37.55
N TRP A 982 33.57 -39.63 38.49
CA TRP A 982 35.01 -39.56 38.22
C TRP A 982 35.82 -40.46 39.16
N TRP A 983 36.96 -40.95 38.67
CA TRP A 983 37.93 -41.68 39.49
C TRP A 983 38.97 -40.70 40.05
N ASP A 984 39.26 -40.79 41.35
CA ASP A 984 40.36 -40.03 41.95
C ASP A 984 41.74 -40.69 41.73
N GLU A 985 42.81 -39.98 42.11
CA GLU A 985 44.21 -40.42 41.98
C GLU A 985 44.55 -41.71 42.77
N ASN A 986 43.65 -42.18 43.64
CA ASN A 986 43.78 -43.42 44.41
C ASN A 986 42.93 -44.57 43.83
N GLY A 987 42.20 -44.32 42.74
CA GLY A 987 41.32 -45.30 42.10
C GLY A 987 39.98 -45.50 42.83
N VAL A 988 39.45 -44.45 43.48
CA VAL A 988 38.10 -44.47 44.05
C VAL A 988 37.14 -43.71 43.14
N TRP A 989 35.97 -44.31 42.85
CA TRP A 989 34.88 -43.67 42.09
C TRP A 989 34.05 -42.74 42.96
N HIS A 990 33.82 -41.54 42.46
CA HIS A 990 32.95 -40.51 43.04
C HIS A 990 31.79 -40.24 42.08
N ASP A 991 30.57 -40.59 42.52
CA ASP A 991 29.30 -40.27 41.85
C ASP A 991 29.00 -38.76 41.98
N GLN A 992 28.32 -38.16 40.99
CA GLN A 992 28.19 -36.70 40.84
C GLN A 992 26.82 -36.12 41.25
#